data_AF-A0A813KZG7-F1
#
_entry.id   AF-A0A813KZG7-F1
#
_cell.length_a   1.000
_cell.length_b   1.000
_cell.length_c   1.000
_cell.angle_alpha   90.00
_cell.angle_beta   90.00
_cell.angle_gamma   90.00
#
_symmetry.space_group_name_H-M   'P 1'
#
loop_
_entity.id
_entity.type
_entity.pdbx_description
1 polymer ?
#
loop_
_entity_poly.entity_id
_entity_poly.type
_entity_poly.pdbx_seq_one_letter_code
_entity_poly.pdbx_strand_id
1 'polypeptide(L)'
;MATNMEVSSIGSDGFSAPFDSRDAENLVLSDGAGDEVASSDGTGDDSELRSSELGLRGLSVEFLRTAFLDKARDAGLDPATASFTEVEAAVFNPESAHRVCPRDGLSGCAYVDAVWQHEDEARGENTGAGEPSCLSVRRATHMLSYTWAYTLAPTVGSLEAFCARSHFCPPLMFIWLCCACVNQHRVRAELRAGKAVSTKDFLEMFGSRVAAIGNVLALFAPLRKPLYTKRVWCVFELHLASLLAARNQCTFHILLAPGDLVAFQKSIPEGKATIAIRETTASIDIETTQATVQADRDYILGLIREEGLGLPGFNEMVRADLQTLLTNEAERLLLEQYAGAPWTEAAASSWRHVVRLLRRNHLDDRALSLGSKGMKLQQVAIASGSYFPLQAGMELVMECGILEFFTGMEGCHQTLENALQACLGADLGGTNTEANLLNVLACADKQRSLFETQPRTRAAWRRSATRKLARCLLLMSKFRETNGFDACSIHIQRNASVNLGRVRTLELQERVRAGGQVLSEDFRKVNRHFENALELHRSKVEVEDLLPVSLCLGWGKLKLLEHDWAGAELWLSEGRKVGHLGHALHCPEHADMMTRLAEAQARRGKLDEALNSYVEALAIWDSLACQRCQTQAVEQSYRQQGSAPASASLLQEASFNLCPKAAEVERFERILRLRENLLCRRCLWISTRWC
;
A
#
# COMPACT_ATOMS: atom_id res chain seq x y z
N MET A 1 -45.92 21.07 3.05
CA MET A 1 -46.29 20.20 4.19
C MET A 1 -45.04 19.45 4.60
N ALA A 2 -44.29 20.06 5.51
CA ALA A 2 -43.06 19.53 6.08
C ALA A 2 -43.24 19.61 7.59
N THR A 3 -42.94 18.53 8.31
CA THR A 3 -42.98 18.48 9.77
C THR A 3 -41.61 18.13 10.28
N ASN A 4 -41.02 19.12 10.97
CA ASN A 4 -39.84 19.03 11.81
C ASN A 4 -40.14 18.16 13.04
N MET A 5 -39.21 17.29 13.43
CA MET A 5 -39.10 16.81 14.81
C MET A 5 -37.76 17.25 15.37
N GLU A 6 -37.83 18.13 16.36
CA GLU A 6 -36.73 18.56 17.22
C GLU A 6 -36.35 17.42 18.18
N VAL A 7 -35.05 17.19 18.35
CA VAL A 7 -34.50 16.34 19.41
C VAL A 7 -33.98 17.26 20.51
N SER A 8 -34.62 17.20 21.67
CA SER A 8 -34.28 17.95 22.87
C SER A 8 -33.02 17.40 23.54
N SER A 9 -32.10 18.31 23.86
CA SER A 9 -30.92 18.16 24.69
C SER A 9 -31.26 17.78 26.14
N ILE A 10 -30.58 16.78 26.70
CA ILE A 10 -30.51 16.53 28.15
C ILE A 10 -29.12 16.96 28.62
N GLY A 11 -29.09 17.85 29.61
CA GLY A 11 -27.91 18.50 30.15
C GLY A 11 -26.99 17.58 30.95
N SER A 12 -25.69 17.85 30.82
CA SER A 12 -24.63 17.29 31.65
C SER A 12 -24.22 18.34 32.69
N ASP A 13 -24.68 18.19 33.93
CA ASP A 13 -24.17 18.97 35.07
C ASP A 13 -23.04 18.21 35.77
N GLY A 14 -22.05 19.00 36.18
CA GLY A 14 -20.69 18.62 36.52
C GLY A 14 -20.51 17.68 37.72
N PHE A 15 -19.43 16.90 37.66
CA PHE A 15 -18.63 16.56 38.82
C PHE A 15 -17.16 16.54 38.40
N SER A 16 -16.36 17.42 39.00
CA SER A 16 -14.90 17.46 38.87
C SER A 16 -14.31 17.37 40.28
N ALA A 17 -13.53 16.34 40.53
CA ALA A 17 -12.57 16.29 41.63
C ALA A 17 -11.31 15.55 41.14
N PRO A 18 -10.10 16.03 41.46
CA PRO A 18 -8.85 15.48 40.95
C PRO A 18 -8.42 14.26 41.77
N PHE A 19 -8.01 13.18 41.10
CA PHE A 19 -7.32 12.07 41.76
C PHE A 19 -5.81 12.22 41.55
N ASP A 20 -5.10 12.18 42.67
CA ASP A 20 -3.67 12.39 42.82
C ASP A 20 -2.90 11.15 42.34
N SER A 21 -1.83 11.39 41.59
CA SER A 21 -0.98 10.38 40.97
C SER A 21 0.22 10.09 41.86
N ARG A 22 0.37 8.85 42.32
CA ARG A 22 1.66 8.23 42.67
C ARG A 22 1.48 6.72 42.86
N ASP A 23 2.52 6.01 42.45
CA ASP A 23 2.80 4.57 42.63
C ASP A 23 2.45 3.66 41.44
N ALA A 24 3.33 3.72 40.44
CA ALA A 24 3.58 2.61 39.51
C ALA A 24 5.08 2.55 39.21
N GLU A 25 5.83 1.83 40.05
CA GLU A 25 7.19 1.40 39.74
C GLU A 25 7.20 -0.11 39.45
N ASN A 26 7.73 -0.43 38.26
CA ASN A 26 8.41 -1.68 37.87
C ASN A 26 7.63 -3.00 37.87
N LEU A 27 7.17 -3.43 36.69
CA LEU A 27 6.99 -4.86 36.37
C LEU A 27 7.96 -5.26 35.25
N VAL A 28 9.12 -5.79 35.66
CA VAL A 28 10.05 -6.53 34.80
C VAL A 28 9.62 -8.00 34.84
N LEU A 29 9.39 -8.61 33.68
CA LEU A 29 9.21 -10.06 33.56
C LEU A 29 10.56 -10.74 33.86
N SER A 30 10.68 -11.41 35.01
CA SER A 30 11.80 -12.29 35.33
C SER A 30 11.33 -13.73 35.52
N ASP A 31 11.94 -14.63 34.74
CA ASP A 31 11.97 -16.07 34.98
C ASP A 31 12.75 -16.40 36.27
N GLY A 32 12.30 -17.41 37.02
CA GLY A 32 13.19 -18.24 37.85
C GLY A 32 12.86 -18.37 39.34
N ALA A 33 12.16 -19.47 39.65
CA ALA A 33 12.41 -20.46 40.70
C ALA A 33 12.57 -20.06 42.20
N GLY A 34 11.71 -20.69 43.01
CA GLY A 34 11.97 -21.08 44.40
C GLY A 34 10.91 -20.58 45.37
N ASP A 35 9.98 -21.44 45.81
CA ASP A 35 9.91 -21.83 47.22
C ASP A 35 8.76 -22.79 47.57
N GLU A 36 9.14 -23.71 48.47
CA GLU A 36 8.42 -24.34 49.57
C GLU A 36 6.93 -24.72 49.42
N VAL A 37 6.72 -26.04 49.38
CA VAL A 37 5.44 -26.74 49.45
C VAL A 37 4.85 -26.63 50.85
N ALA A 38 3.83 -25.78 51.00
CA ALA A 38 2.83 -25.90 52.04
C ALA A 38 1.58 -26.56 51.42
N SER A 39 1.24 -27.77 51.89
CA SER A 39 0.07 -28.52 51.44
C SER A 39 -1.22 -27.82 51.87
N SER A 40 -1.87 -27.12 50.94
CA SER A 40 -3.26 -26.69 51.06
C SER A 40 -4.15 -27.68 50.31
N ASP A 41 -5.27 -28.05 50.91
CA ASP A 41 -6.21 -29.06 50.41
C ASP A 41 -6.68 -28.74 48.98
N GLY A 42 -6.35 -29.63 48.04
CA GLY A 42 -6.51 -29.50 46.59
C GLY A 42 -7.94 -29.56 46.06
N THR A 43 -8.81 -28.66 46.51
CA THR A 43 -10.18 -28.52 45.98
C THR A 43 -10.43 -27.21 45.23
N GLY A 44 -9.48 -26.27 45.24
CA GLY A 44 -9.62 -24.97 44.56
C GLY A 44 -9.39 -25.00 43.04
N ASP A 45 -8.47 -25.85 42.57
CA ASP A 45 -7.96 -25.83 41.19
C ASP A 45 -9.01 -26.25 40.14
N ASP A 46 -9.81 -27.28 40.45
CA ASP A 46 -10.82 -27.81 39.53
C ASP A 46 -11.93 -26.80 39.19
N SER A 47 -12.26 -25.87 40.10
CA SER A 47 -13.35 -24.91 39.89
C SER A 47 -12.95 -23.79 38.91
N GLU A 48 -11.72 -23.31 39.01
CA GLU A 48 -11.18 -22.23 38.19
C GLU A 48 -10.89 -22.74 36.77
N LEU A 49 -10.29 -23.93 36.66
CA LEU A 49 -10.10 -24.62 35.39
C LEU A 49 -11.43 -24.80 34.66
N ARG A 50 -12.47 -25.31 35.33
CA ARG A 50 -13.81 -25.44 34.74
C ARG A 50 -14.39 -24.10 34.29
N SER A 51 -14.29 -23.06 35.11
CA SER A 51 -14.79 -21.72 34.73
C SER A 51 -14.06 -21.18 33.49
N SER A 52 -12.76 -21.42 33.38
CA SER A 52 -11.96 -21.02 32.23
C SER A 52 -12.39 -21.72 30.93
N GLU A 53 -12.69 -23.02 30.98
CA GLU A 53 -13.18 -23.79 29.84
C GLU A 53 -14.59 -23.38 29.41
N LEU A 54 -15.48 -23.13 30.39
CA LEU A 54 -16.83 -22.64 30.13
C LEU A 54 -16.80 -21.26 29.46
N GLY A 55 -15.81 -20.42 29.80
CA GLY A 55 -15.59 -19.12 29.17
C GLY A 55 -15.20 -19.18 27.69
N LEU A 56 -14.80 -20.35 27.19
CA LEU A 56 -14.39 -20.60 25.80
C LEU A 56 -15.51 -21.22 24.96
N ARG A 57 -16.74 -21.32 25.47
CA ARG A 57 -17.89 -21.78 24.68
C ARG A 57 -18.23 -20.81 23.55
N GLY A 58 -18.63 -21.37 22.41
CA GLY A 58 -19.12 -20.65 21.23
C GLY A 58 -20.37 -21.32 20.65
N LEU A 59 -21.09 -20.57 19.82
CA LEU A 59 -22.30 -21.01 19.13
C LEU A 59 -21.94 -21.57 17.76
N SER A 60 -22.52 -22.70 17.35
CA SER A 60 -22.30 -23.25 16.01
C SER A 60 -22.84 -22.30 14.94
N VAL A 61 -22.16 -22.23 13.77
CA VAL A 61 -22.67 -21.44 12.63
C VAL A 61 -24.03 -21.97 12.18
N GLU A 62 -24.28 -23.28 12.32
CA GLU A 62 -25.60 -23.88 12.07
C GLU A 62 -26.70 -23.27 12.95
N PHE A 63 -26.48 -23.18 14.25
CA PHE A 63 -27.43 -22.53 15.17
C PHE A 63 -27.62 -21.06 14.81
N LEU A 64 -26.53 -20.35 14.51
CA LEU A 64 -26.56 -18.93 14.16
C LEU A 64 -27.38 -18.65 12.90
N ARG A 65 -27.32 -19.54 11.88
CA ARG A 65 -28.06 -19.36 10.61
C ARG A 65 -29.48 -19.90 10.62
N THR A 66 -29.86 -20.68 11.64
CA THR A 66 -31.19 -21.27 11.79
C THR A 66 -31.88 -20.69 13.02
N ALA A 67 -31.86 -21.41 14.15
CA ALA A 67 -32.61 -21.11 15.36
C ALA A 67 -32.36 -19.70 15.92
N PHE A 68 -31.15 -19.17 15.79
CA PHE A 68 -30.85 -17.81 16.26
C PHE A 68 -31.58 -16.72 15.46
N LEU A 69 -31.65 -16.84 14.13
CA LEU A 69 -32.39 -15.89 13.30
C LEU A 69 -33.89 -16.00 13.56
N ASP A 70 -34.40 -17.21 13.79
CA ASP A 70 -35.81 -17.43 14.12
C ASP A 70 -36.16 -16.80 15.48
N LYS A 71 -35.31 -16.99 16.51
CA LYS A 71 -35.47 -16.32 17.81
C LYS A 71 -35.50 -14.80 17.70
N ALA A 72 -34.67 -14.21 16.84
CA ALA A 72 -34.72 -12.76 16.62
C ALA A 72 -36.06 -12.32 16.00
N ARG A 73 -36.59 -13.09 15.03
CA ARG A 73 -37.92 -12.81 14.44
C ARG A 73 -39.04 -12.98 15.45
N ASP A 74 -38.98 -14.02 16.29
CA ASP A 74 -39.97 -14.28 17.35
C ASP A 74 -40.00 -13.16 18.39
N ALA A 75 -38.86 -12.50 18.63
CA ALA A 75 -38.75 -11.30 19.47
C ALA A 75 -39.18 -10.00 18.75
N GLY A 76 -39.69 -10.09 17.52
CA GLY A 76 -40.16 -8.94 16.74
C GLY A 76 -39.06 -8.13 16.06
N LEU A 77 -37.84 -8.66 15.96
CA LEU A 77 -36.73 -8.02 15.27
C LEU A 77 -36.65 -8.48 13.81
N ASP A 78 -36.36 -7.56 12.89
CA ASP A 78 -35.98 -7.90 11.51
C ASP A 78 -34.47 -8.21 11.45
N PRO A 79 -34.04 -9.46 11.17
CA PRO A 79 -32.62 -9.79 11.10
C PRO A 79 -31.82 -8.98 10.07
N ALA A 80 -32.46 -8.41 9.06
CA ALA A 80 -31.79 -7.58 8.06
C ALA A 80 -31.35 -6.23 8.61
N THR A 81 -32.05 -5.68 9.60
CA THR A 81 -31.81 -4.33 10.15
C THR A 81 -31.45 -4.31 11.62
N ALA A 82 -31.81 -5.35 12.38
CA ALA A 82 -31.55 -5.42 13.81
C ALA A 82 -30.06 -5.60 14.10
N SER A 83 -29.55 -4.73 14.95
CA SER A 83 -28.19 -4.76 15.48
C SER A 83 -28.02 -5.79 16.60
N PHE A 84 -26.78 -6.19 16.88
CA PHE A 84 -26.51 -7.06 18.05
C PHE A 84 -26.83 -6.38 19.39
N THR A 85 -26.84 -5.05 19.44
CA THR A 85 -27.33 -4.31 20.63
C THR A 85 -28.82 -4.56 20.87
N GLU A 86 -29.63 -4.52 19.81
CA GLU A 86 -31.07 -4.78 19.91
C GLU A 86 -31.35 -6.25 20.25
N VAL A 87 -30.60 -7.17 19.65
CA VAL A 87 -30.71 -8.61 19.98
C VAL A 87 -30.30 -8.91 21.41
N GLU A 88 -29.25 -8.25 21.91
CA GLU A 88 -28.83 -8.42 23.29
C GLU A 88 -29.97 -8.04 24.25
N ALA A 89 -30.64 -6.92 23.99
CA ALA A 89 -31.79 -6.47 24.78
C ALA A 89 -33.04 -7.37 24.64
N ALA A 90 -33.40 -7.76 23.41
CA ALA A 90 -34.67 -8.42 23.13
C ALA A 90 -34.63 -9.96 23.22
N VAL A 91 -33.47 -10.58 23.00
CA VAL A 91 -33.32 -12.05 22.95
C VAL A 91 -32.39 -12.53 24.06
N PHE A 92 -31.15 -12.04 24.09
CA PHE A 92 -30.14 -12.61 24.99
C PHE A 92 -30.49 -12.43 26.46
N ASN A 93 -30.82 -11.20 26.86
CA ASN A 93 -31.10 -10.90 28.26
C ASN A 93 -32.35 -11.62 28.78
N PRO A 94 -33.52 -11.59 28.10
CA PRO A 94 -34.70 -12.29 28.58
C PRO A 94 -34.50 -13.80 28.68
N GLU A 95 -33.87 -14.43 27.68
CA GLU A 95 -33.68 -15.89 27.68
C GLU A 95 -32.69 -16.36 28.75
N SER A 96 -31.68 -15.55 29.08
CA SER A 96 -30.65 -15.95 30.05
C SER A 96 -30.84 -15.43 31.47
N ALA A 97 -31.79 -14.51 31.70
CA ALA A 97 -32.00 -13.86 33.01
C ALA A 97 -32.40 -14.82 34.13
N HIS A 98 -33.28 -15.79 33.84
CA HIS A 98 -33.82 -16.70 34.84
C HIS A 98 -33.02 -18.00 35.01
N ARG A 99 -31.96 -18.16 34.22
CA ARG A 99 -31.09 -19.32 34.22
C ARG A 99 -30.01 -19.19 35.29
N VAL A 100 -29.63 -20.29 35.93
CA VAL A 100 -28.50 -20.33 36.86
C VAL A 100 -27.21 -20.45 36.04
N CYS A 101 -26.27 -19.54 36.25
CA CYS A 101 -25.02 -19.53 35.50
C CYS A 101 -24.15 -20.72 35.88
N PRO A 102 -23.72 -21.56 34.92
CA PRO A 102 -22.87 -22.71 35.23
C PRO A 102 -21.45 -22.31 35.63
N ARG A 103 -21.06 -21.04 35.42
CA ARG A 103 -19.72 -20.52 35.73
C ARG A 103 -19.58 -20.06 37.19
N ASP A 104 -20.66 -19.57 37.78
CA ASP A 104 -20.63 -18.94 39.12
C ASP A 104 -21.81 -19.32 40.04
N GLY A 105 -22.78 -20.10 39.56
CA GLY A 105 -23.93 -20.56 40.35
C GLY A 105 -24.99 -19.48 40.65
N LEU A 106 -24.85 -18.25 40.15
CA LEU A 106 -25.79 -17.17 40.41
C LEU A 106 -26.83 -17.03 39.28
N SER A 107 -27.98 -16.40 39.56
CA SER A 107 -29.03 -16.12 38.57
C SER A 107 -28.54 -15.15 37.47
N GLY A 108 -28.96 -15.39 36.23
CA GLY A 108 -28.51 -14.68 35.04
C GLY A 108 -27.20 -15.27 34.50
N CYS A 109 -27.21 -15.82 33.30
CA CYS A 109 -26.03 -16.44 32.67
C CYS A 109 -25.69 -15.81 31.31
N ALA A 110 -24.52 -16.15 30.76
CA ALA A 110 -24.23 -15.79 29.37
C ALA A 110 -25.22 -16.50 28.44
N TYR A 111 -25.63 -15.87 27.33
CA TYR A 111 -26.61 -16.45 26.43
C TYR A 111 -26.17 -17.81 25.86
N VAL A 112 -24.88 -17.98 25.57
CA VAL A 112 -24.31 -19.27 25.14
C VAL A 112 -24.56 -20.40 26.16
N ASP A 113 -24.58 -20.07 27.46
CA ASP A 113 -24.84 -21.04 28.53
C ASP A 113 -26.34 -21.34 28.66
N ALA A 114 -27.22 -20.36 28.40
CA ALA A 114 -28.66 -20.57 28.33
C ALA A 114 -29.05 -21.50 27.18
N VAL A 115 -28.43 -21.34 25.99
CA VAL A 115 -28.63 -22.25 24.85
C VAL A 115 -28.17 -23.66 25.20
N TRP A 116 -27.01 -23.80 25.83
CA TRP A 116 -26.49 -25.10 26.26
C TRP A 116 -27.46 -25.79 27.24
N GLN A 117 -27.96 -25.08 28.25
CA GLN A 117 -28.93 -25.63 29.22
C GLN A 117 -30.25 -26.03 28.57
N HIS A 118 -30.76 -25.22 27.63
CA HIS A 118 -32.02 -25.54 26.94
C HIS A 118 -31.91 -26.83 26.11
N GLU A 119 -30.78 -27.07 25.44
CA GLU A 119 -30.58 -28.33 24.71
C GLU A 119 -30.43 -29.54 25.64
N ASP A 120 -29.82 -29.34 26.79
CA ASP A 120 -29.67 -30.38 27.82
C ASP A 120 -31.04 -30.78 28.41
N GLU A 121 -31.85 -29.77 28.79
CA GLU A 121 -33.22 -29.96 29.27
C GLU A 121 -34.11 -30.66 28.23
N ALA A 122 -34.02 -30.26 26.97
CA ALA A 122 -34.84 -30.82 25.90
C ALA A 122 -34.57 -32.32 25.65
N ARG A 123 -33.40 -32.83 26.05
CA ARG A 123 -33.06 -34.25 25.92
C ARG A 123 -33.59 -35.11 27.05
N GLY A 124 -33.97 -34.51 28.19
CA GLY A 124 -34.39 -35.25 29.38
C GLY A 124 -33.28 -36.12 29.97
N GLU A 125 -32.04 -35.96 29.50
CA GLU A 125 -30.87 -36.68 29.95
C GLU A 125 -30.25 -35.88 31.11
N ASN A 126 -30.62 -36.24 32.34
CA ASN A 126 -29.91 -35.85 33.56
C ASN A 126 -28.54 -36.59 33.63
N THR A 127 -27.81 -36.64 32.52
CA THR A 127 -26.57 -37.41 32.40
C THR A 127 -25.44 -36.64 33.05
N GLY A 128 -25.31 -36.83 34.37
CA GLY A 128 -24.11 -36.44 35.10
C GLY A 128 -22.86 -36.92 34.36
N ALA A 129 -22.05 -35.95 33.93
CA ALA A 129 -20.66 -36.10 33.46
C ALA A 129 -20.39 -36.83 32.12
N GLY A 130 -21.40 -37.14 31.29
CA GLY A 130 -21.16 -37.56 29.90
C GLY A 130 -20.89 -36.35 28.99
N GLU A 131 -19.94 -36.44 28.05
CA GLU A 131 -19.64 -35.35 27.11
C GLU A 131 -20.92 -34.79 26.47
N PRO A 132 -21.23 -33.48 26.62
CA PRO A 132 -22.44 -32.91 26.07
C PRO A 132 -22.46 -33.05 24.56
N SER A 133 -23.38 -33.86 24.04
CA SER A 133 -23.70 -33.93 22.61
C SER A 133 -24.39 -32.64 22.10
N CYS A 134 -24.34 -31.52 22.83
CA CYS A 134 -24.92 -30.24 22.42
C CYS A 134 -24.38 -29.89 21.02
N LEU A 135 -25.28 -29.79 20.05
CA LEU A 135 -24.91 -29.55 18.64
C LEU A 135 -24.72 -28.05 18.39
N SER A 136 -25.34 -27.21 19.22
CA SER A 136 -25.27 -25.75 19.07
C SER A 136 -24.18 -25.10 19.90
N VAL A 137 -23.71 -25.72 20.99
CA VAL A 137 -22.71 -25.13 21.90
C VAL A 137 -21.58 -26.09 22.17
N ARG A 138 -20.36 -25.67 21.85
CA ARG A 138 -19.09 -26.35 22.21
C ARG A 138 -17.99 -25.34 22.44
N ARG A 139 -16.78 -25.80 22.75
CA ARG A 139 -15.59 -24.94 22.72
C ARG A 139 -15.49 -24.24 21.37
N ALA A 140 -15.30 -22.92 21.40
CA ALA A 140 -15.18 -22.09 20.22
C ALA A 140 -13.95 -22.50 19.41
N THR A 141 -14.18 -22.68 18.11
CA THR A 141 -13.13 -22.91 17.12
C THR A 141 -12.55 -21.59 16.60
N HIS A 142 -13.39 -20.55 16.61
CA HIS A 142 -13.08 -19.23 16.09
C HIS A 142 -13.68 -18.15 17.00
N MET A 143 -13.02 -17.02 17.11
CA MET A 143 -13.55 -15.80 17.71
C MET A 143 -13.96 -14.85 16.60
N LEU A 144 -15.17 -14.27 16.69
CA LEU A 144 -15.56 -13.17 15.81
C LEU A 144 -15.22 -11.85 16.49
N SER A 145 -14.33 -11.08 15.88
CA SER A 145 -14.13 -9.67 16.18
C SER A 145 -15.05 -8.84 15.27
N TYR A 146 -15.94 -8.05 15.89
CA TYR A 146 -16.98 -7.30 15.20
C TYR A 146 -17.52 -6.18 16.09
N THR A 147 -18.35 -5.29 15.52
CA THR A 147 -19.06 -4.26 16.29
C THR A 147 -20.52 -4.64 16.52
N TRP A 148 -21.05 -4.32 17.71
CA TRP A 148 -22.46 -4.60 18.03
C TRP A 148 -23.45 -3.79 17.18
N ALA A 149 -22.96 -2.74 16.51
CA ALA A 149 -23.73 -1.97 15.54
C ALA A 149 -23.99 -2.71 14.23
N TYR A 150 -23.32 -3.86 13.99
CA TYR A 150 -23.61 -4.68 12.83
C TYR A 150 -24.95 -5.38 12.94
N THR A 151 -25.57 -5.57 11.78
CA THR A 151 -26.85 -6.25 11.64
C THR A 151 -26.68 -7.78 11.57
N LEU A 152 -27.68 -8.52 12.05
CA LEU A 152 -27.61 -9.98 12.17
C LEU A 152 -27.41 -10.71 10.85
N ALA A 153 -28.31 -10.53 9.88
CA ALA A 153 -28.33 -11.36 8.67
C ALA A 153 -27.04 -11.20 7.85
N PRO A 154 -26.49 -9.99 7.60
CA PRO A 154 -25.18 -9.86 6.96
C PRO A 154 -24.04 -10.50 7.76
N THR A 155 -24.06 -10.42 9.09
CA THR A 155 -23.03 -11.03 9.94
C THR A 155 -23.06 -12.55 9.85
N VAL A 156 -24.23 -13.15 10.01
CA VAL A 156 -24.45 -14.60 9.89
C VAL A 156 -24.17 -15.10 8.48
N GLY A 157 -24.61 -14.37 7.45
CA GLY A 157 -24.30 -14.68 6.06
C GLY A 157 -22.80 -14.61 5.74
N SER A 158 -22.04 -13.75 6.42
CA SER A 158 -20.58 -13.71 6.30
C SER A 158 -19.91 -14.97 6.87
N LEU A 159 -20.41 -15.46 8.00
CA LEU A 159 -19.93 -16.70 8.63
C LEU A 159 -20.27 -17.93 7.76
N GLU A 160 -21.47 -17.98 7.19
CA GLU A 160 -21.88 -19.05 6.27
C GLU A 160 -21.03 -19.04 4.99
N ALA A 161 -20.82 -17.86 4.39
CA ALA A 161 -19.94 -17.71 3.23
C ALA A 161 -18.49 -18.12 3.55
N PHE A 162 -18.00 -17.79 4.75
CA PHE A 162 -16.68 -18.23 5.21
C PHE A 162 -16.61 -19.76 5.36
N CYS A 163 -17.64 -20.41 5.95
CA CYS A 163 -17.70 -21.86 6.05
C CYS A 163 -17.62 -22.52 4.68
N ALA A 164 -18.43 -22.06 3.73
CA ALA A 164 -18.50 -22.61 2.38
C ALA A 164 -17.15 -22.52 1.64
N ARG A 165 -16.48 -21.36 1.74
CA ARG A 165 -15.18 -21.11 1.08
C ARG A 165 -14.02 -21.86 1.72
N SER A 166 -14.02 -21.94 3.05
CA SER A 166 -12.94 -22.59 3.81
C SER A 166 -13.18 -24.09 4.02
N HIS A 167 -14.22 -24.65 3.40
CA HIS A 167 -14.64 -26.04 3.54
C HIS A 167 -14.90 -26.47 5.00
N PHE A 168 -15.35 -25.54 5.85
CA PHE A 168 -15.82 -25.87 7.19
C PHE A 168 -17.27 -26.34 7.15
N CYS A 169 -17.57 -27.36 7.95
CA CYS A 169 -18.93 -27.82 8.19
C CYS A 169 -19.60 -26.85 9.19
N PRO A 170 -20.68 -26.12 8.84
CA PRO A 170 -21.29 -25.13 9.73
C PRO A 170 -21.70 -25.67 11.12
N PRO A 171 -22.20 -26.92 11.26
CA PRO A 171 -22.44 -27.54 12.56
C PRO A 171 -21.20 -27.77 13.43
N LEU A 172 -20.00 -27.81 12.83
CA LEU A 172 -18.73 -28.07 13.52
C LEU A 172 -17.87 -26.82 13.71
N MET A 173 -18.32 -25.66 13.21
CA MET A 173 -17.64 -24.39 13.40
C MET A 173 -18.36 -23.59 14.50
N PHE A 174 -17.69 -23.45 15.64
CA PHE A 174 -18.22 -22.74 16.82
C PHE A 174 -17.58 -21.37 16.95
N ILE A 175 -18.42 -20.34 17.06
CA ILE A 175 -18.05 -18.93 17.08
C ILE A 175 -18.21 -18.37 18.49
N TRP A 176 -17.13 -17.84 19.04
CA TRP A 176 -17.19 -17.01 20.23
C TRP A 176 -17.63 -15.60 19.83
N LEU A 177 -18.79 -15.18 20.34
CA LEU A 177 -19.40 -13.87 20.11
C LEU A 177 -19.44 -13.12 21.43
N CYS A 178 -18.76 -11.97 21.56
CA CYS A 178 -18.67 -11.28 22.84
C CYS A 178 -20.04 -10.94 23.47
N CYS A 179 -21.04 -10.54 22.67
CA CYS A 179 -22.40 -10.28 23.16
C CYS A 179 -23.13 -11.51 23.75
N ALA A 180 -22.79 -12.72 23.29
CA ALA A 180 -23.45 -13.96 23.69
C ALA A 180 -22.64 -14.76 24.72
N CYS A 181 -21.32 -14.67 24.66
CA CYS A 181 -20.39 -15.49 25.43
C CYS A 181 -19.91 -14.81 26.72
N VAL A 182 -19.94 -13.47 26.78
CA VAL A 182 -19.71 -12.71 28.01
C VAL A 182 -21.02 -12.63 28.79
N ASN A 183 -20.97 -12.87 30.11
CA ASN A 183 -22.15 -12.79 30.96
C ASN A 183 -22.54 -11.32 31.22
N GLN A 184 -23.39 -10.77 30.35
CA GLN A 184 -23.86 -9.38 30.42
C GLN A 184 -24.61 -9.07 31.72
N HIS A 185 -25.21 -10.07 32.39
CA HIS A 185 -25.86 -9.87 33.69
C HIS A 185 -24.87 -9.48 34.78
N ARG A 186 -23.64 -10.02 34.74
CA ARG A 186 -22.58 -9.66 35.69
C ARG A 186 -22.07 -8.26 35.42
N VAL A 187 -21.80 -7.94 34.16
CA VAL A 187 -21.40 -6.58 33.76
C VAL A 187 -22.43 -5.55 34.24
N ARG A 188 -23.72 -5.80 34.04
CA ARG A 188 -24.81 -4.93 34.50
C ARG A 188 -25.00 -4.92 36.01
N ALA A 189 -24.73 -6.02 36.70
CA ALA A 189 -24.81 -6.08 38.16
C ALA A 189 -23.73 -5.20 38.80
N GLU A 190 -22.49 -5.30 38.31
CA GLU A 190 -21.38 -4.44 38.75
C GLU A 190 -21.67 -2.97 38.47
N LEU A 191 -22.13 -2.64 37.25
CA LEU A 191 -22.53 -1.26 36.90
C LEU A 191 -23.63 -0.71 37.83
N ARG A 192 -24.65 -1.54 38.16
CA ARG A 192 -25.71 -1.16 39.11
C ARG A 192 -25.20 -1.00 40.54
N ALA A 193 -24.15 -1.72 40.92
CA ALA A 193 -23.48 -1.58 42.20
C ALA A 193 -22.53 -0.36 42.25
N GLY A 194 -22.46 0.44 41.17
CA GLY A 194 -21.52 1.56 41.07
C GLY A 194 -20.07 1.14 40.91
N LYS A 195 -19.82 -0.14 40.61
CA LYS A 195 -18.49 -0.68 40.34
C LYS A 195 -18.27 -0.66 38.83
N ALA A 196 -17.24 0.05 38.39
CA ALA A 196 -16.78 -0.09 37.02
C ALA A 196 -16.11 -1.47 36.90
N VAL A 197 -16.59 -2.31 35.99
CA VAL A 197 -15.81 -3.49 35.57
C VAL A 197 -14.51 -2.94 34.99
N SER A 198 -13.37 -3.37 35.53
CA SER A 198 -12.11 -2.74 35.13
C SER A 198 -11.82 -3.08 33.66
N THR A 199 -11.39 -2.09 32.88
CA THR A 199 -11.00 -2.32 31.49
C THR A 199 -9.85 -3.33 31.40
N LYS A 200 -9.00 -3.38 32.43
CA LYS A 200 -7.94 -4.39 32.58
C LYS A 200 -8.52 -5.81 32.59
N ASP A 201 -9.56 -6.08 33.38
CA ASP A 201 -10.19 -7.41 33.42
C ASP A 201 -10.77 -7.80 32.06
N PHE A 202 -11.35 -6.84 31.33
CA PHE A 202 -11.80 -7.10 29.96
C PHE A 202 -10.62 -7.39 29.03
N LEU A 203 -9.53 -6.64 29.09
CA LEU A 203 -8.36 -6.88 28.25
C LEU A 203 -7.72 -8.24 28.50
N GLU A 204 -7.58 -8.63 29.77
CA GLU A 204 -7.08 -9.96 30.14
C GLU A 204 -8.04 -11.06 29.66
N MET A 205 -9.34 -10.85 29.80
CA MET A 205 -10.35 -11.76 29.26
C MET A 205 -10.25 -11.87 27.74
N PHE A 206 -10.35 -10.78 26.99
CA PHE A 206 -10.30 -10.81 25.52
C PHE A 206 -8.96 -11.35 25.02
N GLY A 207 -7.84 -10.92 25.62
CA GLY A 207 -6.52 -11.39 25.24
C GLY A 207 -6.35 -12.89 25.47
N SER A 208 -6.80 -13.40 26.62
CA SER A 208 -6.79 -14.84 26.90
C SER A 208 -7.73 -15.61 25.96
N ARG A 209 -8.88 -15.05 25.55
CA ARG A 209 -9.77 -15.70 24.56
C ARG A 209 -9.15 -15.75 23.17
N VAL A 210 -8.54 -14.66 22.70
CA VAL A 210 -7.84 -14.64 21.40
C VAL A 210 -6.73 -15.71 21.41
N ALA A 211 -5.91 -15.75 22.46
CA ALA A 211 -4.82 -16.71 22.58
C ALA A 211 -5.31 -18.17 22.70
N ALA A 212 -6.34 -18.43 23.53
CA ALA A 212 -6.82 -19.79 23.79
C ALA A 212 -7.68 -20.39 22.66
N ILE A 213 -8.33 -19.55 21.85
CA ILE A 213 -9.10 -19.97 20.67
C ILE A 213 -8.18 -20.12 19.45
N GLY A 214 -7.21 -19.22 19.28
CA GLY A 214 -6.18 -19.31 18.25
C GLY A 214 -6.66 -19.08 16.82
N ASN A 215 -7.94 -18.72 16.60
CA ASN A 215 -8.44 -18.30 15.29
C ASN A 215 -9.36 -17.10 15.46
N VAL A 216 -9.05 -15.99 14.80
CA VAL A 216 -9.84 -14.75 14.84
C VAL A 216 -10.38 -14.42 13.46
N LEU A 217 -11.65 -14.07 13.41
CA LEU A 217 -12.37 -13.61 12.24
C LEU A 217 -12.73 -12.13 12.45
N ALA A 218 -12.14 -11.20 11.71
CA ALA A 218 -12.51 -9.79 11.77
C ALA A 218 -13.53 -9.45 10.68
N LEU A 219 -14.74 -9.02 11.07
CA LEU A 219 -15.81 -8.68 10.14
C LEU A 219 -15.76 -7.20 9.71
N PHE A 220 -15.61 -6.97 8.41
CA PHE A 220 -15.58 -5.65 7.79
C PHE A 220 -16.87 -5.41 7.00
N ALA A 221 -17.69 -4.47 7.48
CA ALA A 221 -18.92 -4.02 6.82
C ALA A 221 -19.18 -2.53 7.09
N PRO A 222 -19.41 -1.68 6.08
CA PRO A 222 -19.03 -1.90 4.68
C PRO A 222 -17.50 -2.08 4.52
N LEU A 223 -17.01 -2.57 3.38
CA LEU A 223 -15.56 -2.67 3.15
C LEU A 223 -14.88 -1.29 3.20
N ARG A 224 -15.49 -0.28 2.57
CA ARG A 224 -14.97 1.09 2.54
C ARG A 224 -15.46 1.86 3.76
N LYS A 225 -14.54 2.35 4.60
CA LYS A 225 -14.85 2.99 5.90
C LYS A 225 -15.67 2.05 6.81
N PRO A 226 -15.13 0.86 7.13
CA PRO A 226 -15.82 -0.12 7.95
C PRO A 226 -16.15 0.46 9.33
N LEU A 227 -17.32 0.13 9.88
CA LEU A 227 -17.63 0.52 11.27
C LEU A 227 -16.66 -0.14 12.25
N TYR A 228 -16.09 -1.29 11.87
CA TYR A 228 -15.01 -1.98 12.58
C TYR A 228 -13.88 -1.03 12.98
N THR A 229 -13.39 -0.21 12.05
CA THR A 229 -12.22 0.69 12.31
C THR A 229 -12.59 1.91 13.13
N LYS A 230 -13.87 2.08 13.50
CA LYS A 230 -14.35 3.14 14.39
C LYS A 230 -14.44 2.72 15.85
N ARG A 231 -14.19 1.45 16.17
CA ARG A 231 -14.27 0.90 17.53
C ARG A 231 -12.88 0.58 18.06
N VAL A 232 -12.53 1.17 19.21
CA VAL A 232 -11.18 1.01 19.80
C VAL A 232 -10.86 -0.45 20.10
N TRP A 233 -11.84 -1.19 20.63
CA TRP A 233 -11.75 -2.63 20.91
C TRP A 233 -11.45 -3.45 19.66
N CYS A 234 -12.15 -3.20 18.54
CA CYS A 234 -11.94 -3.95 17.30
C CYS A 234 -10.55 -3.70 16.70
N VAL A 235 -10.05 -2.46 16.78
CA VAL A 235 -8.69 -2.13 16.31
C VAL A 235 -7.63 -2.74 17.22
N PHE A 236 -7.86 -2.75 18.53
CA PHE A 236 -6.99 -3.42 19.50
C PHE A 236 -6.94 -4.95 19.29
N GLU A 237 -8.10 -5.60 19.12
CA GLU A 237 -8.20 -7.04 18.83
C GLU A 237 -7.48 -7.40 17.53
N LEU A 238 -7.58 -6.54 16.50
CA LEU A 238 -6.87 -6.72 15.23
C LEU A 238 -5.35 -6.69 15.43
N HIS A 239 -4.85 -5.73 16.22
CA HIS A 239 -3.44 -5.66 16.56
C HIS A 239 -2.97 -6.91 17.33
N LEU A 240 -3.70 -7.31 18.37
CA LEU A 240 -3.35 -8.48 19.17
C LEU A 240 -3.36 -9.78 18.33
N ALA A 241 -4.38 -9.97 17.48
CA ALA A 241 -4.44 -11.10 16.57
C ALA A 241 -3.25 -11.11 15.60
N SER A 242 -2.84 -9.94 15.10
CA SER A 242 -1.69 -9.81 14.19
C SER A 242 -0.36 -10.12 14.88
N LEU A 243 -0.18 -9.66 16.13
CA LEU A 243 1.00 -10.01 16.94
C LEU A 243 1.10 -11.52 17.21
N LEU A 244 -0.02 -12.16 17.54
CA LEU A 244 -0.06 -13.60 17.79
C LEU A 244 0.12 -14.40 16.48
N ALA A 245 -0.40 -13.90 15.37
CA ALA A 245 -0.18 -14.50 14.05
C ALA A 245 1.29 -14.46 13.64
N ALA A 246 2.00 -13.37 13.91
CA ALA A 246 3.45 -13.27 13.68
C ALA A 246 4.26 -14.30 14.49
N ARG A 247 3.69 -14.84 15.59
CA ARG A 247 4.28 -15.89 16.43
C ARG A 247 3.74 -17.29 16.13
N ASN A 248 2.93 -17.45 15.08
CA ASN A 248 2.21 -18.69 14.75
C ASN A 248 1.31 -19.20 15.90
N GLN A 249 0.81 -18.30 16.74
CA GLN A 249 -0.08 -18.62 17.88
C GLN A 249 -1.55 -18.36 17.56
N CYS A 250 -1.84 -17.66 16.47
CA CYS A 250 -3.20 -17.35 16.04
C CYS A 250 -3.30 -17.31 14.51
N THR A 251 -4.39 -17.81 13.95
CA THR A 251 -4.74 -17.57 12.55
C THR A 251 -5.71 -16.40 12.47
N PHE A 252 -5.43 -15.42 11.60
CA PHE A 252 -6.26 -14.24 11.48
C PHE A 252 -6.85 -14.10 10.08
N HIS A 253 -8.18 -14.01 10.00
CA HIS A 253 -8.93 -13.90 8.76
C HIS A 253 -9.81 -12.66 8.72
N ILE A 254 -9.94 -12.06 7.53
CA ILE A 254 -10.94 -11.03 7.27
C ILE A 254 -12.20 -11.66 6.70
N LEU A 255 -13.33 -11.27 7.26
CA LEU A 255 -14.65 -11.54 6.71
C LEU A 255 -15.18 -10.25 6.08
N LEU A 256 -15.66 -10.35 4.85
CA LEU A 256 -16.40 -9.30 4.18
C LEU A 256 -17.87 -9.68 4.17
N ALA A 257 -18.76 -8.72 4.42
CA ALA A 257 -20.19 -8.94 4.22
C ALA A 257 -20.47 -9.44 2.79
N PRO A 258 -21.48 -10.30 2.54
CA PRO A 258 -21.69 -10.91 1.22
C PRO A 258 -21.73 -9.89 0.06
N GLY A 259 -22.38 -8.74 0.26
CA GLY A 259 -22.42 -7.65 -0.73
C GLY A 259 -21.05 -7.00 -0.96
N ASP A 260 -20.28 -6.77 0.11
CA ASP A 260 -18.92 -6.23 0.03
C ASP A 260 -17.95 -7.22 -0.62
N LEU A 261 -18.12 -8.52 -0.36
CA LEU A 261 -17.30 -9.57 -0.97
C LEU A 261 -17.46 -9.58 -2.49
N VAL A 262 -18.71 -9.56 -2.97
CA VAL A 262 -19.02 -9.50 -4.41
C VAL A 262 -18.49 -8.20 -5.02
N ALA A 263 -18.68 -7.06 -4.36
CA ALA A 263 -18.16 -5.78 -4.81
C ALA A 263 -16.63 -5.76 -4.87
N PHE A 264 -15.97 -6.35 -3.87
CA PHE A 264 -14.52 -6.46 -3.80
C PHE A 264 -13.98 -7.36 -4.91
N GLN A 265 -14.58 -8.54 -5.11
CA GLN A 265 -14.22 -9.46 -6.19
C GLN A 265 -14.34 -8.80 -7.56
N LYS A 266 -15.45 -8.09 -7.82
CA LYS A 266 -15.64 -7.32 -9.07
C LYS A 266 -14.61 -6.21 -9.25
N SER A 267 -14.12 -5.62 -8.17
CA SER A 267 -13.14 -4.54 -8.21
C SER A 267 -11.72 -5.00 -8.60
N ILE A 268 -11.41 -6.30 -8.50
CA ILE A 268 -10.09 -6.86 -8.81
C ILE A 268 -9.74 -6.70 -10.31
N PRO A 269 -10.51 -7.23 -11.28
CA PRO A 269 -10.21 -7.05 -12.71
C PRO A 269 -10.22 -5.58 -13.16
N GLU A 270 -10.99 -4.72 -12.47
CA GLU A 270 -11.08 -3.29 -12.74
C GLU A 270 -9.89 -2.48 -12.18
N GLY A 271 -8.97 -3.12 -11.45
CA GLY A 271 -7.86 -2.46 -10.77
C GLY A 271 -8.30 -1.55 -9.60
N LYS A 272 -9.57 -1.60 -9.22
CA LYS A 272 -10.16 -0.80 -8.14
C LYS A 272 -9.97 -1.42 -6.75
N ALA A 273 -9.58 -2.70 -6.67
CA ALA A 273 -9.26 -3.35 -5.40
C ALA A 273 -8.17 -2.60 -4.61
N THR A 274 -7.11 -2.11 -5.27
CA THR A 274 -6.09 -1.29 -4.58
C THR A 274 -6.68 -0.02 -3.97
N ILE A 275 -7.62 0.63 -4.67
CA ILE A 275 -8.26 1.85 -4.17
C ILE A 275 -9.10 1.50 -2.94
N ALA A 276 -9.90 0.43 -3.02
CA ALA A 276 -10.70 -0.04 -1.88
C ALA A 276 -9.83 -0.35 -0.66
N ILE A 277 -8.76 -1.14 -0.83
CA ILE A 277 -7.81 -1.46 0.25
C ILE A 277 -7.24 -0.18 0.88
N ARG A 278 -6.77 0.76 0.06
CA ARG A 278 -6.20 2.03 0.55
C ARG A 278 -7.23 2.89 1.28
N GLU A 279 -8.46 2.97 0.78
CA GLU A 279 -9.54 3.71 1.45
C GLU A 279 -9.91 3.08 2.79
N THR A 280 -9.96 1.75 2.85
CA THR A 280 -10.21 0.99 4.07
C THR A 280 -9.10 1.21 5.10
N THR A 281 -7.84 1.06 4.72
CA THR A 281 -6.71 1.22 5.65
C THR A 281 -6.52 2.68 6.07
N ALA A 282 -6.68 3.65 5.17
CA ALA A 282 -6.61 5.07 5.52
C ALA A 282 -7.69 5.51 6.52
N SER A 283 -8.77 4.75 6.69
CA SER A 283 -9.82 5.04 7.67
C SER A 283 -9.47 4.68 9.12
N ILE A 284 -8.40 3.89 9.31
CA ILE A 284 -7.88 3.53 10.63
C ILE A 284 -7.23 4.75 11.23
N ASP A 285 -7.75 5.17 12.38
CA ASP A 285 -7.08 6.10 13.27
C ASP A 285 -7.55 5.85 14.70
N ILE A 286 -6.71 5.19 15.49
CA ILE A 286 -6.99 4.78 16.87
C ILE A 286 -7.41 5.97 17.74
N GLU A 287 -6.89 7.18 17.49
CA GLU A 287 -7.23 8.37 18.26
C GLU A 287 -8.68 8.81 18.05
N THR A 288 -9.23 8.56 16.86
CA THR A 288 -10.63 8.88 16.52
C THR A 288 -11.61 7.74 16.80
N THR A 289 -11.10 6.59 17.24
CA THR A 289 -11.97 5.46 17.58
C THR A 289 -12.80 5.75 18.83
N GLN A 290 -13.93 5.05 18.93
CA GLN A 290 -14.92 5.20 19.97
C GLN A 290 -15.07 3.91 20.77
N ALA A 291 -15.46 4.03 22.03
CA ALA A 291 -15.95 2.96 22.87
C ALA A 291 -17.32 3.37 23.44
N THR A 292 -18.15 2.38 23.78
CA THR A 292 -19.41 2.65 24.50
C THR A 292 -19.12 3.21 25.90
N VAL A 293 -18.03 2.74 26.53
CA VAL A 293 -17.54 3.22 27.82
C VAL A 293 -16.26 4.02 27.58
N GLN A 294 -16.26 5.32 27.90
CA GLN A 294 -15.12 6.19 27.63
C GLN A 294 -13.84 5.74 28.35
N ALA A 295 -13.95 5.22 29.58
CA ALA A 295 -12.83 4.68 30.34
C ALA A 295 -12.09 3.56 29.59
N ASP A 296 -12.82 2.70 28.86
CA ASP A 296 -12.19 1.64 28.05
C ASP A 296 -11.32 2.22 26.96
N ARG A 297 -11.81 3.26 26.26
CA ARG A 297 -11.06 3.96 25.23
C ARG A 297 -9.81 4.58 25.82
N ASP A 298 -9.94 5.31 26.92
CA ASP A 298 -8.81 6.02 27.51
C ASP A 298 -7.74 5.06 28.03
N TYR A 299 -8.16 3.93 28.62
CA TYR A 299 -7.25 2.87 29.07
C TYR A 299 -6.53 2.19 27.89
N ILE A 300 -7.24 1.78 26.83
CA ILE A 300 -6.60 1.15 25.66
C ILE A 300 -5.63 2.12 24.98
N LEU A 301 -5.99 3.40 24.87
CA LEU A 301 -5.08 4.41 24.35
C LEU A 301 -3.87 4.63 25.29
N GLY A 302 -4.07 4.54 26.60
CA GLY A 302 -2.98 4.54 27.59
C GLY A 302 -2.01 3.38 27.37
N LEU A 303 -2.53 2.16 27.29
CA LEU A 303 -1.76 0.95 27.03
C LEU A 303 -0.91 1.08 25.75
N ILE A 304 -1.52 1.52 24.64
CA ILE A 304 -0.82 1.69 23.36
C ILE A 304 0.29 2.76 23.45
N ARG A 305 0.09 3.82 24.24
CA ARG A 305 1.13 4.84 24.47
C ARG A 305 2.30 4.27 25.25
N GLU A 306 2.03 3.40 26.22
CA GLU A 306 3.03 2.76 27.08
C GLU A 306 3.81 1.66 26.34
N GLU A 307 3.19 0.94 25.40
CA GLU A 307 3.79 -0.15 24.62
C GLU A 307 4.78 0.30 23.51
N GLY A 308 5.39 1.48 23.66
CA GLY A 308 6.63 1.90 22.97
C GLY A 308 6.49 2.42 21.54
N LEU A 309 5.49 1.98 20.76
CA LEU A 309 5.26 2.48 19.39
C LEU A 309 4.56 3.84 19.36
N GLY A 310 3.85 4.18 20.43
CA GLY A 310 2.94 5.31 20.48
C GLY A 310 1.74 5.14 19.53
N LEU A 311 0.79 6.06 19.61
CA LEU A 311 -0.43 6.02 18.78
C LEU A 311 -0.14 6.10 17.26
N PRO A 312 0.82 6.92 16.76
CA PRO A 312 1.15 6.95 15.34
C PRO A 312 1.75 5.64 14.83
N GLY A 313 2.71 5.05 15.57
CA GLY A 313 3.33 3.78 15.19
C GLY A 313 2.34 2.63 15.22
N PHE A 314 1.43 2.61 16.20
CA PHE A 314 0.33 1.66 16.26
C PHE A 314 -0.60 1.78 15.03
N ASN A 315 -0.99 3.01 14.66
CA ASN A 315 -1.80 3.26 13.48
C ASN A 315 -1.12 2.76 12.19
N GLU A 316 0.18 3.01 12.01
CA GLU A 316 0.94 2.52 10.85
C GLU A 316 1.00 0.99 10.81
N MET A 317 1.24 0.35 11.96
CA MET A 317 1.26 -1.10 12.07
C MET A 317 -0.08 -1.73 11.70
N VAL A 318 -1.18 -1.28 12.32
CA VAL A 318 -2.53 -1.82 12.05
C VAL A 318 -2.94 -1.59 10.59
N ARG A 319 -2.55 -0.45 10.00
CA ARG A 319 -2.78 -0.21 8.57
C ARG A 319 -2.01 -1.21 7.69
N ALA A 320 -0.75 -1.49 8.00
CA ALA A 320 0.07 -2.44 7.26
C ALA A 320 -0.46 -3.89 7.39
N ASP A 321 -0.86 -4.29 8.59
CA ASP A 321 -1.46 -5.60 8.85
C ASP A 321 -2.77 -5.77 8.07
N LEU A 322 -3.66 -4.78 8.16
CA LEU A 322 -4.92 -4.79 7.41
C LEU A 322 -4.69 -4.79 5.89
N GLN A 323 -3.70 -4.03 5.40
CA GLN A 323 -3.35 -4.02 3.98
C GLN A 323 -2.90 -5.41 3.51
N THR A 324 -2.10 -6.09 4.32
CA THR A 324 -1.62 -7.45 4.07
C THR A 324 -2.78 -8.43 4.03
N LEU A 325 -3.69 -8.37 5.01
CA LEU A 325 -4.83 -9.28 5.09
C LEU A 325 -5.82 -9.11 3.92
N LEU A 326 -6.15 -7.87 3.54
CA LEU A 326 -7.01 -7.62 2.38
C LEU A 326 -6.33 -8.02 1.07
N THR A 327 -5.00 -7.93 1.00
CA THR A 327 -4.22 -8.42 -0.15
C THR A 327 -4.25 -9.95 -0.23
N ASN A 328 -4.15 -10.63 0.91
CA ASN A 328 -4.32 -12.09 1.01
C ASN A 328 -5.71 -12.51 0.54
N GLU A 329 -6.74 -11.77 0.94
CA GLU A 329 -8.12 -12.03 0.52
C GLU A 329 -8.31 -11.83 -0.99
N ALA A 330 -7.69 -10.81 -1.58
CA ALA A 330 -7.70 -10.60 -3.03
C ALA A 330 -7.01 -11.74 -3.80
N GLU A 331 -5.88 -12.24 -3.30
CA GLU A 331 -5.20 -13.42 -3.87
C GLU A 331 -6.06 -14.68 -3.78
N ARG A 332 -6.66 -14.94 -2.62
CA ARG A 332 -7.54 -16.09 -2.42
C ARG A 332 -8.74 -16.06 -3.38
N LEU A 333 -9.41 -14.90 -3.50
CA LEU A 333 -10.54 -14.72 -4.42
C LEU A 333 -10.15 -14.92 -5.88
N LEU A 334 -8.96 -14.45 -6.29
CA LEU A 334 -8.44 -14.71 -7.62
C LEU A 334 -8.29 -16.22 -7.87
N LEU A 335 -7.64 -16.93 -6.95
CA LEU A 335 -7.39 -18.36 -7.09
C LEU A 335 -8.70 -19.16 -7.15
N GLU A 336 -9.68 -18.82 -6.34
CA GLU A 336 -11.01 -19.45 -6.34
C GLU A 336 -11.77 -19.17 -7.64
N GLN A 337 -11.84 -17.91 -8.06
CA GLN A 337 -12.58 -17.51 -9.25
C GLN A 337 -12.04 -18.16 -10.52
N TYR A 338 -10.73 -18.40 -10.59
CA TYR A 338 -10.07 -18.94 -11.77
C TYR A 338 -9.56 -20.38 -11.60
N ALA A 339 -10.04 -21.10 -10.57
CA ALA A 339 -9.80 -22.53 -10.43
C ALA A 339 -10.53 -23.31 -11.54
N GLY A 340 -9.82 -23.61 -12.64
CA GLY A 340 -10.37 -24.33 -13.80
C GLY A 340 -11.16 -23.45 -14.79
N ALA A 341 -11.25 -22.15 -14.55
CA ALA A 341 -11.89 -21.22 -15.49
C ALA A 341 -10.99 -20.99 -16.72
N PRO A 342 -11.59 -20.70 -17.90
CA PRO A 342 -10.81 -20.36 -19.08
C PRO A 342 -10.04 -19.05 -18.87
N TRP A 343 -8.86 -18.96 -19.49
CA TRP A 343 -8.07 -17.73 -19.48
C TRP A 343 -8.73 -16.66 -20.37
N THR A 344 -9.06 -15.51 -19.77
CA THR A 344 -9.74 -14.37 -20.43
C THR A 344 -9.02 -13.06 -20.12
N GLU A 345 -9.44 -11.94 -20.73
CA GLU A 345 -8.90 -10.59 -20.42
C GLU A 345 -9.20 -10.18 -18.99
N ALA A 346 -10.40 -10.49 -18.51
CA ALA A 346 -10.75 -10.29 -17.12
C ALA A 346 -9.81 -11.10 -16.21
N ALA A 347 -9.52 -12.37 -16.56
CA ALA A 347 -8.56 -13.18 -15.81
C ALA A 347 -7.17 -12.53 -15.82
N ALA A 348 -6.59 -12.29 -16.99
CA ALA A 348 -5.26 -11.70 -17.10
C ALA A 348 -5.14 -10.36 -16.33
N SER A 349 -6.16 -9.50 -16.41
CA SER A 349 -6.22 -8.26 -15.65
C SER A 349 -6.26 -8.51 -14.14
N SER A 350 -7.12 -9.44 -13.67
CA SER A 350 -7.19 -9.81 -12.26
C SER A 350 -5.83 -10.32 -11.74
N TRP A 351 -5.19 -11.26 -12.44
CA TRP A 351 -3.88 -11.79 -12.06
C TRP A 351 -2.83 -10.67 -11.97
N ARG A 352 -2.74 -9.81 -12.98
CA ARG A 352 -1.84 -8.65 -13.00
C ARG A 352 -2.08 -7.71 -11.81
N HIS A 353 -3.34 -7.40 -11.50
CA HIS A 353 -3.69 -6.50 -10.40
C HIS A 353 -3.33 -7.08 -9.03
N VAL A 354 -3.58 -8.38 -8.81
CA VAL A 354 -3.21 -9.04 -7.55
C VAL A 354 -1.68 -9.17 -7.42
N VAL A 355 -0.94 -9.50 -8.47
CA VAL A 355 0.53 -9.52 -8.45
C VAL A 355 1.09 -8.14 -8.07
N ARG A 356 0.54 -7.06 -8.64
CA ARG A 356 0.90 -5.69 -8.26
C ARG A 356 0.55 -5.35 -6.81
N LEU A 357 -0.58 -5.84 -6.31
CA LEU A 357 -0.97 -5.70 -4.91
C LEU A 357 0.03 -6.40 -3.99
N LEU A 358 0.38 -7.65 -4.27
CA LEU A 358 1.36 -8.42 -3.48
C LEU A 358 2.72 -7.69 -3.44
N ARG A 359 3.22 -7.23 -4.59
CA ARG A 359 4.48 -6.45 -4.64
C ARG A 359 4.42 -5.16 -3.83
N ARG A 360 3.30 -4.42 -3.89
CA ARG A 360 3.13 -3.17 -3.11
C ARG A 360 3.11 -3.41 -1.60
N ASN A 361 2.82 -4.63 -1.17
CA ASN A 361 2.84 -5.05 0.23
C ASN A 361 4.13 -5.79 0.60
N HIS A 362 5.18 -5.71 -0.24
CA HIS A 362 6.46 -6.39 -0.01
C HIS A 362 6.35 -7.93 0.10
N LEU A 363 5.32 -8.51 -0.54
CA LEU A 363 5.10 -9.96 -0.62
C LEU A 363 5.66 -10.48 -1.95
N ASP A 364 6.93 -10.18 -2.23
CA ASP A 364 7.53 -10.38 -3.56
C ASP A 364 7.58 -11.85 -3.98
N ASP A 365 7.91 -12.78 -3.07
CA ASP A 365 7.94 -14.22 -3.35
C ASP A 365 6.56 -14.76 -3.74
N ARG A 366 5.50 -14.27 -3.06
CA ARG A 366 4.12 -14.63 -3.38
C ARG A 366 3.67 -14.01 -4.68
N ALA A 367 4.01 -12.73 -4.91
CA ALA A 367 3.74 -12.04 -6.17
C ALA A 367 4.35 -12.81 -7.35
N LEU A 368 5.57 -13.32 -7.17
CA LEU A 368 6.28 -14.08 -8.18
C LEU A 368 5.70 -15.47 -8.40
N SER A 369 5.41 -16.20 -7.31
CA SER A 369 4.75 -17.51 -7.36
C SER A 369 3.39 -17.43 -8.07
N LEU A 370 2.57 -16.44 -7.70
CA LEU A 370 1.27 -16.20 -8.33
C LEU A 370 1.45 -15.79 -9.79
N GLY A 371 2.32 -14.83 -10.07
CA GLY A 371 2.58 -14.39 -11.43
C GLY A 371 3.03 -15.52 -12.37
N SER A 372 3.91 -16.39 -11.89
CA SER A 372 4.37 -17.58 -12.60
C SER A 372 3.24 -18.57 -12.91
N LYS A 373 2.31 -18.77 -11.96
CA LYS A 373 1.11 -19.59 -12.19
C LYS A 373 0.21 -18.98 -13.29
N GLY A 374 -0.02 -17.67 -13.24
CA GLY A 374 -0.81 -16.96 -14.25
C GLY A 374 -0.18 -17.07 -15.64
N MET A 375 1.14 -16.93 -15.75
CA MET A 375 1.86 -17.10 -17.01
C MET A 375 1.74 -18.52 -17.60
N LYS A 376 1.81 -19.56 -16.76
CA LYS A 376 1.59 -20.94 -17.20
C LYS A 376 0.17 -21.14 -17.75
N LEU A 377 -0.84 -20.58 -17.09
CA LEU A 377 -2.22 -20.65 -17.56
C LEU A 377 -2.38 -19.92 -18.91
N GLN A 378 -1.74 -18.75 -19.07
CA GLN A 378 -1.72 -18.04 -20.35
C GLN A 378 -1.06 -18.86 -21.46
N GLN A 379 0.06 -19.54 -21.19
CA GLN A 379 0.73 -20.39 -22.17
C GLN A 379 -0.15 -21.56 -22.62
N VAL A 380 -0.84 -22.22 -21.69
CA VAL A 380 -1.81 -23.29 -22.02
C VAL A 380 -2.93 -22.74 -22.89
N ALA A 381 -3.45 -21.55 -22.58
CA ALA A 381 -4.50 -20.91 -23.37
C ALA A 381 -4.05 -20.60 -24.81
N ILE A 382 -2.83 -20.06 -24.98
CA ILE A 382 -2.22 -19.81 -26.29
C ILE A 382 -2.04 -21.12 -27.06
N ALA A 383 -1.47 -22.14 -26.42
CA ALA A 383 -1.20 -23.44 -27.07
C ALA A 383 -2.47 -24.15 -27.52
N SER A 384 -3.58 -23.97 -26.80
CA SER A 384 -4.88 -24.53 -27.17
C SER A 384 -5.55 -23.84 -28.37
N GLY A 385 -4.96 -22.78 -28.93
CA GLY A 385 -5.60 -21.95 -29.97
C GLY A 385 -6.83 -21.17 -29.47
N SER A 386 -7.15 -21.28 -28.19
CA SER A 386 -8.30 -20.63 -27.59
C SER A 386 -8.09 -19.13 -27.44
N TYR A 387 -6.87 -18.61 -27.67
CA TYR A 387 -6.59 -17.23 -27.30
C TYR A 387 -5.40 -16.51 -27.96
N PHE A 388 -5.60 -15.23 -28.24
CA PHE A 388 -4.58 -14.26 -28.68
C PHE A 388 -3.85 -13.64 -27.47
N PRO A 389 -2.59 -13.17 -27.65
CA PRO A 389 -1.88 -12.43 -26.62
C PRO A 389 -2.60 -11.13 -26.26
N LEU A 390 -3.13 -11.09 -25.05
CA LEU A 390 -3.75 -9.90 -24.50
C LEU A 390 -2.75 -8.89 -23.96
N GLN A 391 -3.16 -7.63 -23.96
CA GLN A 391 -2.44 -6.55 -23.29
C GLN A 391 -2.20 -6.87 -21.80
N ALA A 392 -3.22 -7.28 -21.03
CA ALA A 392 -3.03 -7.58 -19.61
C ALA A 392 -2.13 -8.81 -19.37
N GLY A 393 -2.18 -9.79 -20.28
CA GLY A 393 -1.30 -10.96 -20.23
C GLY A 393 0.17 -10.56 -20.40
N MET A 394 0.47 -9.74 -21.41
CA MET A 394 1.82 -9.19 -21.61
C MET A 394 2.31 -8.39 -20.42
N GLU A 395 1.44 -7.57 -19.84
CA GLU A 395 1.80 -6.80 -18.65
C GLU A 395 2.05 -7.71 -17.45
N LEU A 396 1.30 -8.79 -17.27
CA LEU A 396 1.59 -9.79 -16.24
C LEU A 396 3.00 -10.40 -16.43
N VAL A 397 3.34 -10.82 -17.66
CA VAL A 397 4.68 -11.34 -18.00
C VAL A 397 5.76 -10.32 -17.62
N MET A 398 5.55 -9.05 -17.93
CA MET A 398 6.50 -7.98 -17.58
C MET A 398 6.62 -7.80 -16.06
N GLU A 399 5.51 -7.80 -15.32
CA GLU A 399 5.54 -7.71 -13.84
C GLU A 399 6.30 -8.89 -13.21
N CYS A 400 6.13 -10.11 -13.72
CA CYS A 400 6.87 -11.29 -13.26
C CYS A 400 8.36 -11.21 -13.58
N GLY A 401 8.70 -10.77 -14.80
CA GLY A 401 10.11 -10.59 -15.19
C GLY A 401 10.83 -9.58 -14.29
N ILE A 402 10.12 -8.53 -13.85
CA ILE A 402 10.65 -7.56 -12.87
C ILE A 402 10.90 -8.22 -11.51
N LEU A 403 9.95 -9.02 -11.02
CA LEU A 403 10.06 -9.71 -9.73
C LEU A 403 11.20 -10.73 -9.72
N GLU A 404 11.32 -11.56 -10.75
CA GLU A 404 12.44 -12.50 -10.92
C GLU A 404 13.80 -11.79 -10.93
N PHE A 405 13.86 -10.63 -11.58
CA PHE A 405 15.08 -9.84 -11.61
C PHE A 405 15.48 -9.34 -10.21
N PHE A 406 14.52 -8.85 -9.42
CA PHE A 406 14.80 -8.35 -8.07
C PHE A 406 15.11 -9.46 -7.05
N THR A 407 14.49 -10.63 -7.21
CA THR A 407 14.70 -11.80 -6.35
C THR A 407 15.95 -12.59 -6.72
N GLY A 408 16.60 -12.27 -7.85
CA GLY A 408 17.84 -12.91 -8.28
C GLY A 408 17.66 -14.32 -8.83
N MET A 409 16.43 -14.73 -9.18
CA MET A 409 16.18 -16.06 -9.72
C MET A 409 16.68 -16.19 -11.18
N GLU A 410 17.50 -17.21 -11.43
CA GLU A 410 17.95 -17.57 -12.78
C GLU A 410 16.78 -18.22 -13.57
N GLY A 411 16.12 -17.44 -14.42
CA GLY A 411 15.01 -17.91 -15.27
C GLY A 411 14.32 -16.82 -16.09
N CYS A 412 14.37 -15.56 -15.59
CA CYS A 412 13.78 -14.35 -16.17
C CYS A 412 13.89 -14.20 -17.69
N HIS A 413 15.08 -14.47 -18.23
CA HIS A 413 15.34 -14.27 -19.64
C HIS A 413 14.66 -15.30 -20.50
N GLN A 414 14.66 -16.57 -20.10
CA GLN A 414 14.05 -17.62 -20.90
C GLN A 414 12.53 -17.44 -20.94
N THR A 415 11.91 -17.04 -19.83
CA THR A 415 10.46 -16.84 -19.79
C THR A 415 10.02 -15.63 -20.60
N LEU A 416 10.73 -14.51 -20.50
CA LEU A 416 10.45 -13.31 -21.30
C LEU A 416 10.76 -13.56 -22.79
N GLU A 417 11.87 -14.23 -23.11
CA GLU A 417 12.26 -14.58 -24.47
C GLU A 417 11.26 -15.56 -25.10
N ASN A 418 10.80 -16.57 -24.36
CA ASN A 418 9.76 -17.50 -24.83
C ASN A 418 8.43 -16.79 -25.05
N ALA A 419 8.05 -15.87 -24.16
CA ALA A 419 6.82 -15.08 -24.33
C ALA A 419 6.91 -14.18 -25.57
N LEU A 420 8.02 -13.46 -25.75
CA LEU A 420 8.28 -12.64 -26.94
C LEU A 420 8.30 -13.51 -28.21
N GLN A 421 8.96 -14.66 -28.18
CA GLN A 421 9.01 -15.60 -29.31
C GLN A 421 7.63 -16.17 -29.65
N ALA A 422 6.81 -16.54 -28.65
CA ALA A 422 5.44 -17.01 -28.88
C ALA A 422 4.57 -15.93 -29.53
N CYS A 423 4.80 -14.67 -29.19
CA CYS A 423 4.05 -13.54 -29.74
C CYS A 423 4.54 -13.15 -31.14
N LEU A 424 5.82 -13.36 -31.42
CA LEU A 424 6.41 -13.16 -32.75
C LEU A 424 6.14 -14.33 -33.70
N GLY A 425 5.99 -15.56 -33.18
CA GLY A 425 5.80 -16.78 -33.95
C GLY A 425 4.34 -17.15 -34.24
N ALA A 426 3.38 -16.53 -33.56
CA ALA A 426 1.99 -16.59 -34.01
C ALA A 426 1.87 -15.82 -35.34
N ASP A 427 1.22 -16.40 -36.33
CA ASP A 427 0.99 -15.78 -37.65
C ASP A 427 -0.01 -14.62 -37.49
N LEU A 428 0.47 -13.49 -36.96
CA LEU A 428 -0.32 -12.33 -36.58
C LEU A 428 -0.55 -11.43 -37.81
N GLY A 429 -1.32 -11.89 -38.78
CA GLY A 429 -1.73 -11.12 -39.97
C GLY A 429 -2.66 -9.92 -39.71
N GLY A 430 -2.64 -9.32 -38.50
CA GLY A 430 -3.56 -8.26 -38.08
C GLY A 430 -2.89 -6.99 -37.56
N THR A 431 -3.55 -5.85 -37.74
CA THR A 431 -3.11 -4.48 -37.39
C THR A 431 -2.82 -4.23 -35.89
N ASN A 432 -3.11 -5.19 -35.00
CA ASN A 432 -2.86 -5.06 -33.55
C ASN A 432 -1.44 -5.46 -33.12
N THR A 433 -0.64 -6.09 -33.99
CA THR A 433 0.73 -6.53 -33.66
C THR A 433 1.65 -5.35 -33.36
N GLU A 434 1.53 -4.27 -34.13
CA GLU A 434 2.32 -3.05 -33.96
C GLU A 434 1.99 -2.33 -32.65
N ALA A 435 0.72 -2.18 -32.31
CA ALA A 435 0.27 -1.60 -31.05
C ALA A 435 0.74 -2.42 -29.83
N ASN A 436 0.71 -3.75 -29.92
CA ASN A 436 1.19 -4.63 -28.88
C ASN A 436 2.71 -4.53 -28.70
N LEU A 437 3.48 -4.47 -29.78
CA LEU A 437 4.94 -4.29 -29.73
C LEU A 437 5.30 -2.92 -29.15
N LEU A 438 4.59 -1.86 -29.56
CA LEU A 438 4.78 -0.50 -29.04
C LEU A 438 4.43 -0.42 -27.55
N ASN A 439 3.39 -1.11 -27.08
CA ASN A 439 3.06 -1.20 -25.66
C ASN A 439 4.14 -1.92 -24.84
N VAL A 440 4.70 -3.01 -25.36
CA VAL A 440 5.84 -3.72 -24.73
C VAL A 440 7.06 -2.80 -24.64
N LEU A 441 7.36 -2.04 -25.70
CA LEU A 441 8.48 -1.10 -25.75
C LEU A 441 8.28 0.10 -24.83
N ALA A 442 7.10 0.72 -24.83
CA ALA A 442 6.76 1.84 -23.95
C ALA A 442 6.77 1.43 -22.47
N CYS A 443 6.34 0.20 -22.17
CA CYS A 443 6.40 -0.33 -20.81
C CYS A 443 7.86 -0.60 -20.41
N ALA A 444 8.69 -1.20 -21.26
CA ALA A 444 10.12 -1.41 -21.00
C ALA A 444 10.86 -0.08 -20.74
N ASP A 445 10.48 1.00 -21.42
CA ASP A 445 11.06 2.34 -21.21
C ASP A 445 10.56 3.00 -19.89
N LYS A 446 9.27 2.88 -19.58
CA LYS A 446 8.70 3.31 -18.28
C LYS A 446 9.31 2.57 -17.09
N GLN A 447 9.65 1.29 -17.28
CA GLN A 447 10.35 0.48 -16.28
C GLN A 447 11.75 1.04 -16.02
N ARG A 448 12.51 1.35 -17.07
CA ARG A 448 13.84 1.97 -16.94
C ARG A 448 13.82 3.27 -16.12
N SER A 449 12.82 4.14 -16.28
CA SER A 449 12.76 5.39 -15.52
C SER A 449 12.55 5.16 -14.01
N LEU A 450 11.80 4.13 -13.62
CA LEU A 450 11.63 3.73 -12.22
C LEU A 450 12.90 3.09 -11.62
N PHE A 451 13.73 2.44 -12.44
CA PHE A 451 15.00 1.83 -12.00
C PHE A 451 16.15 2.84 -11.81
N GLU A 452 16.17 3.95 -12.56
CA GLU A 452 17.23 4.98 -12.45
C GLU A 452 17.21 5.71 -11.09
N THR A 453 16.08 5.68 -10.36
CA THR A 453 15.89 6.39 -9.08
C THR A 453 16.30 5.60 -7.83
N GLN A 454 16.55 4.28 -7.90
CA GLN A 454 16.91 3.48 -6.71
C GLN A 454 18.43 3.18 -6.60
N PRO A 455 19.08 3.41 -5.44
CA PRO A 455 20.55 3.33 -5.33
C PRO A 455 21.19 1.94 -5.26
N ARG A 456 20.49 0.91 -4.74
CA ARG A 456 21.14 -0.31 -4.21
C ARG A 456 21.55 -1.39 -5.24
N THR A 457 21.23 -1.27 -6.54
CA THR A 457 21.50 -2.33 -7.55
C THR A 457 22.21 -1.85 -8.83
N ARG A 458 22.77 -0.64 -8.84
CA ARG A 458 23.23 0.05 -10.07
C ARG A 458 24.30 -0.68 -10.91
N ALA A 459 25.27 -1.36 -10.32
CA ALA A 459 26.44 -1.87 -11.07
C ALA A 459 26.23 -3.24 -11.75
N ALA A 460 25.40 -4.11 -11.16
CA ALA A 460 25.06 -5.43 -11.71
C ALA A 460 23.97 -5.32 -12.79
N TRP A 461 22.98 -4.44 -12.57
CA TRP A 461 21.95 -4.10 -13.55
C TRP A 461 22.57 -3.57 -14.86
N ARG A 462 23.47 -2.56 -14.79
CA ARG A 462 24.04 -1.92 -15.99
C ARG A 462 24.77 -2.87 -16.92
N ARG A 463 25.38 -3.93 -16.41
CA ARG A 463 26.13 -4.90 -17.23
C ARG A 463 25.26 -6.03 -17.79
N SER A 464 24.18 -6.38 -17.11
CA SER A 464 23.27 -7.48 -17.48
C SER A 464 22.09 -6.97 -18.32
N ALA A 465 21.35 -5.96 -17.84
CA ALA A 465 20.19 -5.40 -18.52
C ALA A 465 20.54 -4.81 -19.89
N THR A 466 21.67 -4.11 -20.02
CA THR A 466 22.10 -3.52 -21.30
C THR A 466 22.42 -4.57 -22.37
N ARG A 467 23.07 -5.68 -22.00
CA ARG A 467 23.37 -6.77 -22.94
C ARG A 467 22.11 -7.54 -23.36
N LYS A 468 21.14 -7.68 -22.45
CA LYS A 468 19.92 -8.45 -22.66
C LYS A 468 18.80 -7.63 -23.34
N LEU A 469 18.68 -6.34 -23.04
CA LEU A 469 17.86 -5.39 -23.80
C LEU A 469 18.40 -5.22 -25.23
N ALA A 470 19.73 -5.12 -25.39
CA ALA A 470 20.35 -5.13 -26.71
C ALA A 470 20.07 -6.42 -27.49
N ARG A 471 19.97 -7.59 -26.82
CA ARG A 471 19.61 -8.86 -27.44
C ARG A 471 18.14 -8.94 -27.85
N CYS A 472 17.22 -8.40 -27.04
CA CYS A 472 15.80 -8.27 -27.40
C CYS A 472 15.62 -7.34 -28.60
N LEU A 473 16.32 -6.20 -28.62
CA LEU A 473 16.35 -5.29 -29.75
C LEU A 473 17.00 -5.92 -31.00
N LEU A 474 18.01 -6.79 -30.83
CA LEU A 474 18.61 -7.57 -31.92
C LEU A 474 17.66 -8.63 -32.49
N LEU A 475 16.91 -9.33 -31.64
CA LEU A 475 15.90 -10.32 -32.03
C LEU A 475 14.76 -9.64 -32.81
N MET A 476 14.31 -8.47 -32.36
CA MET A 476 13.39 -7.62 -33.11
C MET A 476 13.98 -7.13 -34.45
N SER A 477 15.28 -6.83 -34.49
CA SER A 477 15.99 -6.49 -35.74
C SER A 477 16.15 -7.66 -36.70
N LYS A 478 16.10 -8.92 -36.24
CA LYS A 478 16.08 -10.11 -37.10
C LYS A 478 14.68 -10.43 -37.63
N PHE A 479 13.65 -10.21 -36.81
CA PHE A 479 12.25 -10.29 -37.23
C PHE A 479 11.92 -9.28 -38.36
N ARG A 480 12.70 -8.20 -38.45
CA ARG A 480 12.67 -7.17 -39.49
C ARG A 480 13.21 -7.63 -40.85
N GLU A 481 14.18 -8.55 -40.91
CA GLU A 481 14.73 -9.02 -42.20
C GLU A 481 13.69 -9.76 -43.03
N THR A 482 12.59 -10.19 -42.42
CA THR A 482 11.52 -10.94 -43.08
C THR A 482 10.28 -10.12 -43.44
N ASN A 483 10.01 -8.94 -42.82
CA ASN A 483 8.68 -8.29 -42.88
C ASN A 483 8.61 -6.78 -43.24
N GLY A 484 9.71 -6.09 -43.58
CA GLY A 484 9.68 -4.80 -44.29
C GLY A 484 8.95 -3.60 -43.64
N PHE A 485 9.41 -3.10 -42.49
CA PHE A 485 8.85 -1.91 -41.81
C PHE A 485 9.88 -0.77 -41.62
N ASP A 486 9.67 0.41 -42.24
CA ASP A 486 10.69 1.49 -42.31
C ASP A 486 10.55 2.63 -41.28
N ALA A 487 9.33 3.03 -40.89
CA ALA A 487 9.13 4.16 -39.96
C ALA A 487 9.49 3.81 -38.50
N CYS A 488 9.06 2.64 -38.03
CA CYS A 488 9.39 2.15 -36.68
C CYS A 488 10.89 1.80 -36.55
N SER A 489 11.57 1.44 -37.65
CA SER A 489 13.01 1.14 -37.69
C SER A 489 13.87 2.34 -37.30
N ILE A 490 13.58 3.52 -37.87
CA ILE A 490 14.34 4.74 -37.58
C ILE A 490 14.11 5.16 -36.13
N HIS A 491 12.87 5.04 -35.62
CA HIS A 491 12.56 5.35 -34.21
C HIS A 491 13.31 4.43 -33.23
N ILE A 492 13.34 3.12 -33.51
CA ILE A 492 14.08 2.14 -32.69
C ILE A 492 15.59 2.35 -32.77
N GLN A 493 16.16 2.57 -33.96
CA GLN A 493 17.60 2.82 -34.14
C GLN A 493 18.03 4.15 -33.51
N ARG A 494 17.18 5.18 -33.60
CA ARG A 494 17.36 6.46 -32.92
C ARG A 494 17.37 6.26 -31.42
N ASN A 495 16.33 5.63 -30.85
CA ASN A 495 16.25 5.38 -29.40
C ASN A 495 17.40 4.49 -28.92
N ALA A 496 17.78 3.46 -29.66
CA ALA A 496 18.93 2.62 -29.33
C ALA A 496 20.24 3.42 -29.31
N SER A 497 20.48 4.29 -30.30
CA SER A 497 21.69 5.12 -30.37
C SER A 497 21.72 6.17 -29.26
N VAL A 498 20.60 6.84 -28.99
CA VAL A 498 20.40 7.78 -27.88
C VAL A 498 20.67 7.09 -26.54
N ASN A 499 20.13 5.88 -26.36
CA ASN A 499 20.27 5.12 -25.13
C ASN A 499 21.70 4.63 -24.90
N LEU A 500 22.35 4.14 -25.95
CA LEU A 500 23.75 3.71 -25.87
C LEU A 500 24.69 4.89 -25.59
N GLY A 501 24.41 6.04 -26.19
CA GLY A 501 25.07 7.30 -25.90
C GLY A 501 24.93 7.67 -24.41
N ARG A 502 23.70 7.77 -23.91
CA ARG A 502 23.40 8.17 -22.52
C ARG A 502 24.00 7.22 -21.47
N VAL A 503 24.06 5.93 -21.74
CA VAL A 503 24.72 4.96 -20.84
C VAL A 503 26.22 5.24 -20.75
N ARG A 504 26.90 5.39 -21.88
CA ARG A 504 28.35 5.66 -21.89
C ARG A 504 28.70 7.01 -21.26
N THR A 505 27.83 8.00 -21.39
CA THR A 505 27.93 9.28 -20.68
C THR A 505 27.95 9.13 -19.18
N LEU A 506 27.01 8.36 -18.63
CA LEU A 506 26.91 8.14 -17.19
C LEU A 506 28.11 7.33 -16.68
N GLU A 507 28.57 6.33 -17.45
CA GLU A 507 29.80 5.59 -17.17
C GLU A 507 31.04 6.51 -17.12
N LEU A 508 31.13 7.46 -18.06
CA LEU A 508 32.20 8.46 -18.07
C LEU A 508 32.10 9.42 -16.88
N GLN A 509 30.91 9.92 -16.57
CA GLN A 509 30.71 10.81 -15.42
C GLN A 509 31.06 10.13 -14.09
N GLU A 510 30.73 8.85 -13.92
CA GLU A 510 31.10 8.10 -12.72
C GLU A 510 32.59 7.81 -12.64
N ARG A 511 33.24 7.47 -13.77
CA ARG A 511 34.71 7.35 -13.82
C ARG A 511 35.40 8.64 -13.42
N VAL A 512 34.95 9.79 -13.92
CA VAL A 512 35.48 11.12 -13.53
C VAL A 512 35.28 11.35 -12.03
N ARG A 513 34.07 11.07 -11.49
CA ARG A 513 33.79 11.22 -10.05
C ARG A 513 34.64 10.31 -9.19
N ALA A 514 35.01 9.13 -9.68
CA ALA A 514 35.91 8.18 -9.02
C ALA A 514 37.40 8.54 -9.19
N GLY A 515 37.74 9.70 -9.77
CA GLY A 515 39.12 10.13 -10.00
C GLY A 515 39.83 9.44 -11.17
N GLY A 516 39.10 8.66 -11.97
CA GLY A 516 39.62 7.99 -13.16
C GLY A 516 39.82 8.96 -14.32
N GLN A 517 40.91 8.80 -15.07
CA GLN A 517 41.12 9.53 -16.31
C GLN A 517 40.12 9.07 -17.37
N VAL A 518 39.53 10.03 -18.08
CA VAL A 518 38.73 9.75 -19.27
C VAL A 518 39.63 9.84 -20.49
N LEU A 519 39.64 8.77 -21.28
CA LEU A 519 40.42 8.72 -22.51
C LEU A 519 39.64 9.44 -23.62
N SER A 520 40.35 10.15 -24.49
CA SER A 520 39.76 10.85 -25.65
C SER A 520 38.96 9.90 -26.56
N GLU A 521 39.34 8.62 -26.61
CA GLU A 521 38.64 7.59 -27.36
C GLU A 521 37.26 7.24 -26.77
N ASP A 522 37.11 7.30 -25.45
CA ASP A 522 35.83 7.03 -24.81
C ASP A 522 34.80 8.12 -25.15
N PHE A 523 35.24 9.38 -25.17
CA PHE A 523 34.42 10.50 -25.61
C PHE A 523 34.04 10.41 -27.08
N ARG A 524 34.96 10.07 -27.98
CA ARG A 524 34.66 9.87 -29.42
C ARG A 524 33.60 8.79 -29.62
N LYS A 525 33.67 7.71 -28.84
CA LYS A 525 32.71 6.62 -28.87
C LYS A 525 31.32 7.08 -28.44
N VAL A 526 31.21 7.92 -27.42
CA VAL A 526 29.91 8.45 -27.01
C VAL A 526 29.40 9.45 -28.04
N ASN A 527 30.26 10.35 -28.51
CA ASN A 527 29.92 11.36 -29.52
C ASN A 527 29.37 10.72 -30.80
N ARG A 528 29.95 9.61 -31.25
CA ARG A 528 29.46 8.87 -32.44
C ARG A 528 28.02 8.39 -32.29
N HIS A 529 27.61 7.94 -31.10
CA HIS A 529 26.22 7.48 -30.89
C HIS A 529 25.21 8.63 -30.92
N PHE A 530 25.62 9.81 -30.45
CA PHE A 530 24.78 11.00 -30.47
C PHE A 530 24.74 11.66 -31.85
N GLU A 531 25.86 11.75 -32.56
CA GLU A 531 25.90 12.20 -33.96
C GLU A 531 25.04 11.30 -34.84
N ASN A 532 25.14 9.97 -34.68
CA ASN A 532 24.27 9.03 -35.40
C ASN A 532 22.78 9.26 -35.07
N ALA A 533 22.43 9.51 -33.80
CA ALA A 533 21.05 9.81 -33.42
C ALA A 533 20.55 11.14 -34.03
N LEU A 534 21.43 12.14 -34.12
CA LEU A 534 21.15 13.46 -34.68
C LEU A 534 21.02 13.40 -36.21
N GLU A 535 21.88 12.63 -36.88
CA GLU A 535 21.82 12.38 -38.32
C GLU A 535 20.55 11.63 -38.71
N LEU A 536 20.18 10.60 -37.94
CA LEU A 536 18.91 9.89 -38.08
C LEU A 536 17.71 10.84 -37.89
N HIS A 537 17.79 11.80 -36.96
CA HIS A 537 16.76 12.82 -36.76
C HIS A 537 16.68 13.83 -37.91
N ARG A 538 17.82 14.31 -38.42
CA ARG A 538 17.89 15.27 -39.54
C ARG A 538 17.43 14.68 -40.86
N SER A 539 17.54 13.35 -41.03
CA SER A 539 17.22 12.66 -42.29
C SER A 539 15.72 12.61 -42.65
N LYS A 540 14.78 13.05 -41.78
CA LYS A 540 13.36 13.20 -42.10
C LYS A 540 12.74 14.41 -41.40
N VAL A 541 12.07 15.28 -42.17
CA VAL A 541 11.46 16.54 -41.70
C VAL A 541 10.00 16.39 -41.25
N GLU A 542 9.35 15.23 -41.44
CA GLU A 542 7.89 15.10 -41.22
C GLU A 542 7.44 14.21 -40.04
N VAL A 543 8.32 13.94 -39.07
CA VAL A 543 7.87 13.30 -37.81
C VAL A 543 8.23 14.23 -36.66
N GLU A 544 7.21 14.89 -36.10
CA GLU A 544 7.27 15.86 -34.99
C GLU A 544 7.69 15.26 -33.63
N ASP A 545 8.56 14.24 -33.62
CA ASP A 545 9.13 13.70 -32.39
C ASP A 545 10.52 14.28 -32.17
N LEU A 546 10.54 15.36 -31.39
CA LEU A 546 11.71 16.12 -30.96
C LEU A 546 12.74 15.27 -30.19
N LEU A 547 14.04 15.56 -30.38
CA LEU A 547 15.10 15.06 -29.50
C LEU A 547 14.78 15.49 -28.04
N PRO A 548 14.82 14.62 -27.02
CA PRO A 548 14.50 15.03 -25.66
C PRO A 548 15.42 16.17 -25.21
N VAL A 549 14.85 17.30 -24.76
CA VAL A 549 15.61 18.48 -24.28
C VAL A 549 16.68 18.06 -23.26
N SER A 550 16.35 17.14 -22.36
CA SER A 550 17.29 16.55 -21.37
C SER A 550 18.56 15.96 -21.98
N LEU A 551 18.52 15.49 -23.23
CA LEU A 551 19.65 14.95 -23.96
C LEU A 551 20.60 16.05 -24.44
N CYS A 552 20.05 17.10 -25.04
CA CYS A 552 20.81 18.28 -25.47
C CYS A 552 21.47 18.96 -24.26
N LEU A 553 20.74 19.06 -23.14
CA LEU A 553 21.27 19.59 -21.87
C LEU A 553 22.41 18.71 -21.32
N GLY A 554 22.26 17.38 -21.38
CA GLY A 554 23.29 16.43 -20.96
C GLY A 554 24.58 16.52 -21.79
N TRP A 555 24.45 16.72 -23.11
CA TRP A 555 25.60 16.88 -24.02
C TRP A 555 26.31 18.21 -23.85
N GLY A 556 25.54 19.30 -23.71
CA GLY A 556 26.07 20.61 -23.36
C GLY A 556 26.96 20.52 -22.11
N LYS A 557 26.50 19.84 -21.05
CA LYS A 557 27.29 19.63 -19.81
C LYS A 557 28.59 18.85 -20.04
N LEU A 558 28.59 17.82 -20.89
CA LEU A 558 29.81 17.07 -21.18
C LEU A 558 30.80 17.87 -22.02
N LYS A 559 30.33 18.64 -22.99
CA LYS A 559 31.17 19.54 -23.78
C LYS A 559 31.81 20.63 -22.93
N LEU A 560 31.10 21.14 -21.92
CA LEU A 560 31.68 22.01 -20.90
C LEU A 560 32.80 21.31 -20.09
N LEU A 561 32.65 20.01 -19.78
CA LEU A 561 33.68 19.22 -19.09
C LEU A 561 34.90 18.91 -19.98
N GLU A 562 34.74 18.82 -21.30
CA GLU A 562 35.82 18.68 -22.28
C GLU A 562 36.54 20.01 -22.58
N HIS A 563 36.07 21.13 -22.02
CA HIS A 563 36.47 22.47 -22.43
C HIS A 563 36.17 22.77 -23.93
N ASP A 564 35.23 22.03 -24.55
CA ASP A 564 34.71 22.26 -25.90
C ASP A 564 33.49 23.19 -25.84
N TRP A 565 33.78 24.47 -25.65
CA TRP A 565 32.76 25.50 -25.41
C TRP A 565 31.86 25.76 -26.62
N ALA A 566 32.43 25.69 -27.83
CA ALA A 566 31.66 25.86 -29.06
C ALA A 566 30.68 24.71 -29.26
N GLY A 567 31.10 23.48 -28.93
CA GLY A 567 30.20 22.33 -28.86
C GLY A 567 29.10 22.53 -27.81
N ALA A 568 29.45 22.99 -26.61
CA ALA A 568 28.45 23.26 -25.58
C ALA A 568 27.41 24.31 -26.02
N GLU A 569 27.85 25.44 -26.59
CA GLU A 569 26.96 26.50 -27.12
C GLU A 569 26.08 26.01 -28.28
N LEU A 570 26.61 25.15 -29.15
CA LEU A 570 25.84 24.53 -30.23
C LEU A 570 24.72 23.64 -29.68
N TRP A 571 25.03 22.74 -28.74
CA TRP A 571 24.03 21.81 -28.16
C TRP A 571 22.98 22.54 -27.31
N LEU A 572 23.35 23.66 -26.70
CA LEU A 572 22.42 24.59 -26.05
C LEU A 572 21.48 25.25 -27.05
N SER A 573 22.02 25.74 -28.17
CA SER A 573 21.23 26.31 -29.26
C SER A 573 20.26 25.28 -29.85
N GLU A 574 20.71 24.04 -30.07
CA GLU A 574 19.85 22.95 -30.54
C GLU A 574 18.79 22.58 -29.49
N GLY A 575 19.15 22.52 -28.20
CA GLY A 575 18.18 22.34 -27.11
C GLY A 575 17.10 23.43 -27.09
N ARG A 576 17.46 24.68 -27.39
CA ARG A 576 16.52 25.81 -27.50
C ARG A 576 15.59 25.69 -28.70
N LYS A 577 16.11 25.31 -29.87
CA LYS A 577 15.30 25.09 -31.09
C LYS A 577 14.26 23.99 -30.87
N VAL A 578 14.66 22.93 -30.17
CA VAL A 578 13.78 21.81 -29.79
C VAL A 578 12.77 22.25 -28.72
N GLY A 579 13.13 23.19 -27.84
CA GLY A 579 12.30 23.68 -26.74
C GLY A 579 11.17 24.65 -27.10
N HIS A 580 10.91 24.98 -28.37
CA HIS A 580 9.88 25.95 -28.76
C HIS A 580 8.42 25.56 -28.44
N LEU A 581 8.17 24.39 -27.84
CA LEU A 581 6.90 24.03 -27.20
C LEU A 581 6.95 24.24 -25.67
N GLY A 582 6.99 25.51 -25.27
CA GLY A 582 6.43 26.09 -24.02
C GLY A 582 6.93 25.66 -22.64
N HIS A 583 7.09 24.37 -22.34
CA HIS A 583 7.15 23.90 -20.94
C HIS A 583 8.46 23.21 -20.53
N ALA A 584 9.26 22.68 -21.48
CA ALA A 584 10.47 21.94 -21.15
C ALA A 584 11.71 22.80 -20.79
N LEU A 585 11.65 24.11 -21.01
CA LEU A 585 12.77 25.05 -20.75
C LEU A 585 12.84 25.53 -19.29
N HIS A 586 11.87 25.17 -18.45
CA HIS A 586 11.76 25.65 -17.07
C HIS A 586 12.05 24.50 -16.10
N CYS A 587 13.25 23.92 -16.16
CA CYS A 587 13.67 22.86 -15.25
C CYS A 587 15.02 23.20 -14.56
N PRO A 588 15.27 22.68 -13.35
CA PRO A 588 16.50 22.93 -12.61
C PRO A 588 17.78 22.59 -13.38
N GLU A 589 17.74 21.56 -14.23
CA GLU A 589 18.90 21.11 -15.01
C GLU A 589 19.30 22.11 -16.09
N HIS A 590 18.33 22.83 -16.64
CA HIS A 590 18.56 23.91 -17.61
C HIS A 590 19.21 25.11 -16.92
N ALA A 591 18.68 25.52 -15.76
CA ALA A 591 19.22 26.63 -15.00
C ALA A 591 20.66 26.36 -14.51
N ASP A 592 20.94 25.18 -13.94
CA ASP A 592 22.31 24.77 -13.52
C ASP A 592 23.31 24.80 -14.69
N MET A 593 22.87 24.41 -15.88
CA MET A 593 23.73 24.41 -17.05
C MET A 593 23.99 25.83 -17.57
N MET A 594 22.98 26.71 -17.57
CA MET A 594 23.14 28.12 -17.94
C MET A 594 24.08 28.86 -16.98
N THR A 595 23.99 28.57 -15.67
CA THR A 595 24.97 29.01 -14.67
C THR A 595 26.39 28.55 -15.02
N ARG A 596 26.58 27.27 -15.36
CA ARG A 596 27.92 26.73 -15.72
C ARG A 596 28.46 27.30 -17.01
N LEU A 597 27.62 27.52 -18.02
CA LEU A 597 28.02 28.20 -19.25
C LEU A 597 28.47 29.63 -18.94
N ALA A 598 27.72 30.33 -18.11
CA ALA A 598 28.03 31.69 -17.71
C ALA A 598 29.37 31.79 -16.96
N GLU A 599 29.63 30.88 -16.02
CA GLU A 599 30.93 30.78 -15.33
C GLU A 599 32.08 30.53 -16.32
N ALA A 600 31.87 29.68 -17.32
CA ALA A 600 32.87 29.39 -18.34
C ALA A 600 33.14 30.60 -19.25
N GLN A 601 32.10 31.32 -19.66
CA GLN A 601 32.22 32.55 -20.44
C GLN A 601 32.94 33.65 -19.64
N ALA A 602 32.63 33.79 -18.35
CA ALA A 602 33.28 34.76 -17.47
C ALA A 602 34.79 34.49 -17.33
N ARG A 603 35.20 33.22 -17.16
CA ARG A 603 36.63 32.83 -17.11
C ARG A 603 37.41 33.19 -18.38
N ARG A 604 36.73 33.36 -19.52
CA ARG A 604 37.32 33.73 -20.81
C ARG A 604 37.28 35.24 -21.08
N GLY A 605 36.83 36.05 -20.13
CA GLY A 605 36.68 37.50 -20.30
C GLY A 605 35.45 37.91 -21.13
N LYS A 606 34.57 36.96 -21.48
CA LYS A 606 33.31 37.19 -22.19
C LYS A 606 32.19 37.54 -21.21
N LEU A 607 32.31 38.71 -20.58
CA LEU A 607 31.49 39.07 -19.42
C LEU A 607 30.05 39.40 -19.77
N ASP A 608 29.78 39.94 -20.96
CA ASP A 608 28.42 40.28 -21.37
C ASP A 608 27.64 39.01 -21.76
N GLU A 609 28.28 38.04 -22.43
CA GLU A 609 27.66 36.73 -22.70
C GLU A 609 27.43 35.93 -21.41
N ALA A 610 28.41 35.98 -20.48
CA ALA A 610 28.25 35.38 -19.17
C ALA A 610 27.08 35.99 -18.40
N LEU A 611 26.93 37.32 -18.44
CA LEU A 611 25.83 38.01 -17.77
C LEU A 611 24.47 37.59 -18.35
N ASN A 612 24.36 37.52 -19.69
CA ASN A 612 23.13 37.09 -20.35
C ASN A 612 22.75 35.65 -19.97
N SER A 613 23.73 34.75 -19.95
CA SER A 613 23.52 33.35 -19.54
C SER A 613 23.11 33.24 -18.06
N TYR A 614 23.66 34.07 -17.17
CA TYR A 614 23.25 34.14 -15.76
C TYR A 614 21.83 34.70 -15.58
N VAL A 615 21.47 35.75 -16.32
CA VAL A 615 20.12 36.35 -16.29
C VAL A 615 19.08 35.33 -16.75
N GLU A 616 19.39 34.57 -17.80
CA GLU A 616 18.53 33.49 -18.28
C GLU A 616 18.38 32.37 -17.23
N ALA A 617 19.47 31.98 -16.55
CA ALA A 617 19.41 31.03 -15.44
C ALA A 617 18.53 31.53 -14.29
N LEU A 618 18.64 32.81 -13.91
CA LEU A 618 17.84 33.43 -12.87
C LEU A 618 16.36 33.51 -13.25
N ALA A 619 16.04 33.88 -14.50
CA ALA A 619 14.66 33.90 -14.97
C ALA A 619 14.00 32.52 -14.90
N ILE A 620 14.75 31.45 -15.20
CA ILE A 620 14.28 30.07 -15.05
C ILE A 620 14.02 29.75 -13.56
N TRP A 621 14.93 30.12 -12.66
CA TRP A 621 14.76 29.91 -11.22
C TRP A 621 13.58 30.71 -10.65
N ASP A 622 13.37 31.95 -11.09
CA ASP A 622 12.25 32.79 -10.67
C ASP A 622 10.92 32.24 -11.17
N SER A 623 10.86 31.73 -12.40
CA SER A 623 9.66 31.08 -12.90
C SER A 623 9.35 29.78 -12.13
N LEU A 624 10.37 29.01 -11.75
CA LEU A 624 10.22 27.82 -10.90
C LEU A 624 9.72 28.21 -9.48
N ALA A 625 10.20 29.34 -8.94
CA ALA A 625 9.74 29.88 -7.67
C ALA A 625 8.30 30.45 -7.75
N CYS A 626 7.92 31.06 -8.88
CA CYS A 626 6.56 31.58 -9.09
C CYS A 626 5.53 30.44 -9.21
N GLN A 627 5.86 29.36 -9.93
CA GLN A 627 5.04 28.15 -9.98
C GLN A 627 4.85 27.53 -8.58
N ARG A 628 5.88 27.62 -7.71
CA ARG A 628 5.77 27.22 -6.30
C ARG A 628 4.78 28.10 -5.52
N CYS A 629 4.83 29.42 -5.66
CA CYS A 629 3.87 30.32 -4.99
C CYS A 629 2.42 30.06 -5.45
N GLN A 630 2.21 29.80 -6.74
CA GLN A 630 0.89 29.44 -7.27
C GLN A 630 0.40 28.10 -6.72
N THR A 631 1.29 27.11 -6.61
CA THR A 631 0.97 25.79 -6.03
C THR A 631 0.62 25.92 -4.53
N GLN A 632 1.33 26.78 -3.79
CA GLN A 632 1.05 27.07 -2.37
C GLN A 632 -0.24 27.88 -2.16
N ALA A 633 -0.57 28.81 -3.06
CA ALA A 633 -1.83 29.55 -3.01
C ALA A 633 -3.04 28.64 -3.29
N VAL A 634 -2.88 27.70 -4.23
CA VAL A 634 -3.86 26.63 -4.47
C VAL A 634 -3.99 25.73 -3.24
N GLU A 635 -2.88 25.35 -2.61
CA GLU A 635 -2.87 24.56 -1.37
C GLU A 635 -3.57 25.28 -0.20
N GLN A 636 -3.35 26.59 -0.02
CA GLN A 636 -4.04 27.40 0.99
C GLN A 636 -5.53 27.55 0.71
N SER A 637 -5.92 27.71 -0.55
CA SER A 637 -7.34 27.75 -0.97
C SER A 637 -8.05 26.43 -0.64
N TYR A 638 -7.40 25.29 -0.88
CA TYR A 638 -7.91 23.98 -0.49
C TYR A 638 -8.03 23.81 1.04
N ARG A 639 -7.09 24.34 1.82
CA ARG A 639 -7.16 24.33 3.29
C ARG A 639 -8.30 25.19 3.84
N GLN A 640 -8.57 26.35 3.23
CA GLN A 640 -9.64 27.25 3.65
C GLN A 640 -11.05 26.74 3.28
N GLN A 641 -11.17 25.90 2.27
CA GLN A 641 -12.45 25.32 1.84
C GLN A 641 -12.85 24.03 2.61
N GLY A 642 -12.09 23.63 3.63
CA GLY A 642 -12.42 22.47 4.48
C GLY A 642 -12.38 21.11 3.79
N SER A 643 -11.93 21.04 2.53
CA SER A 643 -11.75 19.80 1.79
C SER A 643 -10.31 19.30 1.95
N ALA A 644 -10.12 18.23 2.71
CA ALA A 644 -8.81 17.59 2.84
C ALA A 644 -8.51 16.69 1.63
N PRO A 645 -7.27 16.74 1.09
CA PRO A 645 -6.68 15.50 0.62
C PRO A 645 -5.22 15.29 1.07
N ALA A 646 -4.87 14.01 1.19
CA ALA A 646 -3.57 13.44 1.55
C ALA A 646 -2.41 13.72 0.56
N SER A 647 -2.50 14.75 -0.28
CA SER A 647 -1.46 15.15 -1.24
C SER A 647 -0.49 16.23 -0.70
N ALA A 648 -0.78 16.84 0.45
CA ALA A 648 0.04 17.91 1.01
C ALA A 648 1.42 17.42 1.50
N SER A 649 1.53 16.20 2.05
CA SER A 649 2.82 15.69 2.57
C SER A 649 3.79 15.25 1.47
N LEU A 650 3.29 14.68 0.36
CA LEU A 650 4.11 14.33 -0.82
C LEU A 650 4.61 15.58 -1.58
N LEU A 651 3.87 16.70 -1.52
CA LEU A 651 4.30 17.99 -2.07
C LEU A 651 5.35 18.67 -1.17
N GLN A 652 5.34 18.40 0.14
CA GLN A 652 6.24 19.01 1.10
C GLN A 652 7.69 18.48 0.98
N GLU A 653 7.88 17.19 0.68
CA GLU A 653 9.21 16.60 0.43
C GLU A 653 9.83 17.01 -0.92
N ALA A 654 9.02 17.22 -1.96
CA ALA A 654 9.50 17.75 -3.25
C ALA A 654 9.86 19.25 -3.20
N SER A 655 9.27 20.00 -2.26
CA SER A 655 9.41 21.47 -2.13
C SER A 655 10.74 21.94 -1.54
N PHE A 656 11.52 21.07 -0.90
CA PHE A 656 12.75 21.45 -0.17
C PHE A 656 13.97 21.71 -1.09
N ASN A 657 13.92 21.35 -2.38
CA ASN A 657 15.09 21.33 -3.27
C ASN A 657 15.17 22.46 -4.33
N LEU A 658 14.26 23.46 -4.31
CA LEU A 658 14.07 24.38 -5.45
C LEU A 658 14.34 25.87 -5.16
N CYS A 659 15.07 26.22 -4.10
CA CYS A 659 15.53 27.61 -3.89
C CYS A 659 16.94 27.80 -4.48
N PRO A 660 17.29 28.93 -5.13
CA PRO A 660 18.68 29.25 -5.40
C PRO A 660 19.43 29.21 -4.07
N LYS A 661 20.42 28.33 -3.95
CA LYS A 661 21.28 28.32 -2.77
C LYS A 661 21.89 29.72 -2.64
N ALA A 662 22.01 30.27 -1.44
CA ALA A 662 22.63 31.59 -1.20
C ALA A 662 23.97 31.77 -1.93
N ALA A 663 24.69 30.67 -2.16
CA ALA A 663 25.91 30.60 -2.96
C ALA A 663 25.75 31.05 -4.44
N GLU A 664 24.59 30.90 -5.08
CA GLU A 664 24.36 31.30 -6.49
C GLU A 664 24.13 32.80 -6.63
N VAL A 665 23.44 33.43 -5.67
CA VAL A 665 23.29 34.90 -5.60
C VAL A 665 24.65 35.56 -5.32
N GLU A 666 25.43 35.00 -4.40
CA GLU A 666 26.80 35.47 -4.11
C GLU A 666 27.73 35.37 -5.34
N ARG A 667 27.57 34.34 -6.16
CA ARG A 667 28.33 34.17 -7.42
C ARG A 667 27.94 35.21 -8.48
N PHE A 668 26.64 35.48 -8.64
CA PHE A 668 26.16 36.51 -9.55
C PHE A 668 26.69 37.89 -9.16
N GLU A 669 26.62 38.25 -7.87
CA GLU A 669 27.18 39.50 -7.35
C GLU A 669 28.70 39.60 -7.53
N ARG A 670 29.43 38.48 -7.48
CA ARG A 670 30.87 38.44 -7.74
C ARG A 670 31.19 38.78 -9.19
N ILE A 671 30.38 38.33 -10.15
CA ILE A 671 30.54 38.63 -11.58
C ILE A 671 30.18 40.08 -11.89
N LEU A 672 29.12 40.63 -11.28
CA LEU A 672 28.79 42.05 -11.37
C LEU A 672 29.94 42.92 -10.84
N ARG A 673 30.49 42.59 -9.66
CA ARG A 673 31.66 43.28 -9.10
C ARG A 673 32.90 43.18 -9.99
N LEU A 674 33.13 42.05 -10.67
CA LEU A 674 34.22 41.91 -11.63
C LEU A 674 34.02 42.79 -12.88
N ARG A 675 32.80 42.87 -13.39
CA ARG A 675 32.43 43.74 -14.52
C ARG A 675 32.60 45.22 -14.15
N GLU A 676 32.11 45.63 -12.99
CA GLU A 676 32.29 46.99 -12.46
C GLU A 676 33.76 47.34 -12.25
N ASN A 677 34.56 46.44 -11.68
CA ASN A 677 36.00 46.65 -11.52
C ASN A 677 36.75 46.76 -12.86
N LEU A 678 36.34 46.03 -13.89
CA LEU A 678 36.92 46.13 -15.22
C LEU A 678 36.49 47.41 -15.94
N LEU A 679 35.25 47.87 -15.76
CA LEU A 679 34.79 49.17 -16.23
C LEU A 679 35.53 50.31 -15.51
N CYS A 680 35.71 50.23 -14.20
CA CYS A 680 36.47 51.19 -13.41
C CYS A 680 37.95 51.22 -13.82
N ARG A 681 38.59 50.06 -14.05
CA ARG A 681 39.97 49.98 -14.58
C ARG A 681 40.08 50.50 -16.01
N ARG A 682 39.06 50.32 -16.83
CA ARG A 682 39.01 50.88 -18.19
C ARG A 682 38.82 52.40 -18.15
N CYS A 683 38.03 52.94 -17.22
CA CYS A 683 37.94 54.38 -16.95
C CYS A 683 39.25 54.96 -16.39
N LEU A 684 39.92 54.26 -15.47
CA LEU A 684 41.22 54.66 -14.89
C LEU A 684 42.36 54.59 -15.93
N TRP A 685 42.31 53.62 -16.85
CA TRP A 685 43.24 53.49 -17.97
C TRP A 685 43.00 54.56 -19.04
N ILE A 686 41.74 54.94 -19.28
CA ILE A 686 41.40 56.08 -20.15
C ILE A 686 41.85 57.40 -19.51
N SER A 687 41.70 57.59 -18.19
CA SER A 687 42.14 58.81 -17.50
C SER A 687 43.67 58.93 -17.41
N THR A 688 44.41 57.83 -17.25
CA THR A 688 45.89 57.82 -17.23
C THR A 688 46.54 57.89 -18.62
N ARG A 689 45.77 57.79 -19.70
CA ARG A 689 46.22 58.10 -21.08
C ARG A 689 45.85 59.51 -21.53
N TRP A 690 45.01 60.21 -20.78
CA TRP A 690 44.58 61.58 -21.05
C TRP A 690 45.32 62.63 -20.19
N CYS A 691 45.91 62.23 -19.06
CA CYS A 691 47.02 62.93 -18.42
C CYS A 691 48.34 62.45 -19.02
#